data_AF-A0A4Q6AP88-F1
#
_entry.id   AF-A0A4Q6AP88-F1
#
_cell.length_a   1.000
_cell.length_b   1.000
_cell.length_c   1.000
_cell.angle_alpha   90.00
_cell.angle_beta   90.00
_cell.angle_gamma   90.00
#
_symmetry.space_group_name_H-M   'P 1'
#
loop_
_entity.id
_entity.type
_entity.pdbx_description
1 polymer ?
#
loop_
_entity_poly.entity_id
_entity_poly.type
_entity_poly.pdbx_seq_one_letter_code
_entity_poly.pdbx_strand_id
1 'polypeptide(L)'
;MALDALIAIKMVFTSLFSMLSSIRGFELEARSKNWASRIDSSRCYVRLNNPTYRKFGGGHRVKSITIYDNWDRMTGQRAAKYGQEYSYTTQKEINGQRQEISSGVATYEPSIGGEEIPFRQPIEYVEKVSVMGPVNMGYTEEPLGESLFPSPSVGYSKVRVRTLNYKDRKSANGIEESTFYTSYDFPVYTDRSVLDNNTKKRFKPGLANFLKINARHYIALSQGFKIELNDMNGKPRTTATYPETDPKNYISYTENFYKVERNDADQKVLSNKVMAMRPDGTIDSAAIIGKDVELMMDMREQWSLTVGINVSFNTDMFTVPAIPPLFVLPMILPLAQREENIFRSAATMKVIQRYGILDSVVHIDKGSRVSTQDILYDSETGEVLLNRTQNEFNDPVFSFNYPAHWGYNGMGLAYRNIDHTLYGLEFRDGKLISGFTGDMASVFVSGDELLVSGRPKTGVSSTNSCDFIAASFPAYKRIWVVDSSVVNGGPSSFYFIDRAGRPYTGIHSYVRIIRSGRRNMGSVPLGSVTTLRSPLERNSLTQQYEVVFGTSKKVVAASASEFKQLWQVDDILALRPGTAPGTACPVGYTYSEELDTCIKDVQGEYVVDTFCSVSATDPEFSACGTYIYTSFNVSNSSFHRSQIPDSMSFWINTYDSAYCTTPPSNDSNYFVSRVALSPGGTGSSGSAMSQRVYPPPQSFIDSMEGPLNRAGVWVCQLDSLGMSDSLNIPLDVPHSGTYYFGMGSSVPFKVYIDGVLFKQLTGAPNDYRIWHLYPKTLSQGFHKLTLVMTAAGGKPWAFGLEIYDNTETQIRNAQGYGDLNLLYTTNKDVNLPYTQSYYCPAGSTLTSVGDTLVCRSYASADTLFNTSSCHSIVADTAFNPYAVGVLGNWRPSRSYVYYARRAESDPTAATNIRENGAFADFSSFWSFSSGALVASYDSTRWVWNSQTRRFNKKGLEVENFDPLGRYNAGIYGYNLTLPIAVAQNSRYRQSAFEGFEDYDFSRRQCDTCAGTRHIDFSAFTDKFDTTEHHTGTRSLRLKGGEQVGLSFDVIAQQDDTA
;
A
#
# COMPACT_ATOMS: atom_id res chain seq x y z
N MET A 1 38.70 -8.77 89.89
CA MET A 1 37.39 -9.34 89.53
C MET A 1 37.63 -10.80 89.17
N ALA A 2 37.52 -11.71 90.14
CA ALA A 2 37.86 -13.12 89.95
C ALA A 2 36.71 -13.80 89.19
N LEU A 3 36.95 -14.15 87.93
CA LEU A 3 36.05 -14.97 87.14
C LEU A 3 36.07 -16.38 87.75
N ASP A 4 34.93 -16.83 88.26
CA ASP A 4 34.77 -18.13 88.92
C ASP A 4 35.21 -19.26 87.97
N ALA A 5 36.24 -20.01 88.36
CA ALA A 5 36.87 -21.05 87.52
C ALA A 5 35.86 -22.12 87.06
N LEU A 6 34.79 -22.33 87.81
CA LEU A 6 33.70 -23.22 87.44
C LEU A 6 32.91 -22.71 86.23
N ILE A 7 32.72 -21.40 86.13
CA ILE A 7 32.03 -20.75 85.00
C ILE A 7 32.94 -20.78 83.77
N ALA A 8 34.25 -20.57 83.94
CA ALA A 8 35.23 -20.68 82.85
C ALA A 8 35.34 -22.10 82.30
N ILE A 9 35.40 -23.12 83.16
CA ILE A 9 35.44 -24.54 82.74
C ILE A 9 34.12 -24.94 82.07
N LYS A 10 32.96 -24.50 82.59
CA LYS A 10 31.67 -24.73 81.93
C LYS A 10 31.63 -24.07 80.56
N MET A 11 32.08 -22.83 80.42
CA MET A 11 32.18 -22.14 79.13
C MET A 11 33.08 -22.88 78.14
N VAL A 12 34.26 -23.33 78.58
CA VAL A 12 35.18 -24.11 77.76
C VAL A 12 34.55 -25.45 77.34
N PHE A 13 33.93 -26.18 78.27
CA PHE A 13 33.24 -27.44 77.94
C PHE A 13 32.06 -27.23 76.99
N THR A 14 31.22 -26.20 77.19
CA THR A 14 30.13 -25.87 76.25
C THR A 14 30.66 -25.43 74.90
N SER A 15 31.77 -24.69 74.86
CA SER A 15 32.40 -24.29 73.60
C SER A 15 32.97 -25.49 72.85
N LEU A 16 33.60 -26.46 73.54
CA LEU A 16 34.10 -27.70 72.94
C LEU A 16 32.97 -28.57 72.39
N PHE A 17 31.85 -28.68 73.13
CA PHE A 17 30.67 -29.40 72.65
C PHE A 17 30.04 -28.70 71.44
N SER A 18 29.97 -27.37 71.46
CA SER A 18 29.47 -26.56 70.33
C SER A 18 30.38 -26.63 69.09
N MET A 19 31.69 -26.80 69.29
CA MET A 19 32.65 -27.01 68.21
C MET A 19 32.50 -28.41 67.61
N LEU A 20 32.37 -29.43 68.46
CA LEU A 20 32.16 -30.82 68.03
C LEU A 20 30.80 -31.01 67.34
N SER A 21 29.74 -30.33 67.80
CA SER A 21 28.44 -30.31 67.14
C SER A 21 28.49 -29.61 65.78
N SER A 22 29.21 -28.48 65.68
CA SER A 22 29.45 -27.78 64.41
C SER A 22 30.20 -28.64 63.38
N ILE A 23 31.09 -29.54 63.83
CA ILE A 23 31.82 -30.48 62.96
C ILE A 23 30.96 -31.67 62.51
N ARG A 24 30.03 -32.15 63.36
CA ARG A 24 29.18 -33.33 63.07
C ARG A 24 28.02 -33.04 62.13
N GLY A 25 27.64 -31.77 61.96
CA GLY A 25 26.53 -31.35 61.11
C GLY A 25 25.16 -31.59 61.75
N PHE A 26 24.19 -30.74 61.36
CA PHE A 26 22.87 -30.67 61.99
C PHE A 26 22.10 -32.01 61.94
N GLU A 27 22.12 -32.72 60.81
CA GLU A 27 21.33 -33.94 60.60
C GLU A 27 21.73 -35.10 61.53
N LEU A 28 23.04 -35.35 61.67
CA LEU A 28 23.56 -36.41 62.55
C LEU A 28 23.33 -36.04 64.01
N GLU A 29 23.43 -34.76 64.35
CA GLU A 29 23.15 -34.27 65.68
C GLU A 29 21.66 -34.38 66.02
N ALA A 30 20.76 -33.97 65.10
CA ALA A 30 19.31 -34.07 65.24
C ALA A 30 18.86 -35.53 65.43
N ARG A 31 19.41 -36.46 64.63
CA ARG A 31 19.18 -37.91 64.80
C ARG A 31 19.70 -38.41 66.14
N SER A 32 20.90 -38.02 66.56
CA SER A 32 21.48 -38.45 67.84
C SER A 32 20.70 -37.92 69.06
N LYS A 33 20.06 -36.75 68.92
CA LYS A 33 19.24 -36.09 69.95
C LYS A 33 17.76 -36.45 69.87
N ASN A 34 17.34 -37.39 69.00
CA ASN A 34 15.95 -37.78 68.77
C ASN A 34 15.01 -36.60 68.40
N TRP A 35 15.54 -35.56 67.76
CA TRP A 35 14.73 -34.48 67.21
C TRP A 35 13.85 -35.00 66.07
N ALA A 36 12.63 -34.46 65.94
CA ALA A 36 11.63 -34.86 64.94
C ALA A 36 11.19 -36.35 64.96
N SER A 37 11.31 -37.05 66.09
CA SER A 37 10.92 -38.46 66.26
C SER A 37 9.41 -38.71 66.44
N ARG A 38 8.60 -37.65 66.58
CA ARG A 38 7.13 -37.72 66.70
C ARG A 38 6.49 -36.84 65.64
N ILE A 39 5.46 -37.36 65.00
CA ILE A 39 4.68 -36.66 63.96
C ILE A 39 3.25 -36.43 64.47
N ASP A 40 2.73 -35.23 64.25
CA ASP A 40 1.32 -34.91 64.47
C ASP A 40 0.56 -35.11 63.15
N SER A 41 -0.16 -36.23 63.05
CA SER A 41 -0.92 -36.57 61.84
C SER A 41 -2.07 -35.60 61.52
N SER A 42 -2.45 -34.72 62.45
CA SER A 42 -3.48 -33.70 62.19
C SER A 42 -2.95 -32.48 61.43
N ARG A 43 -1.62 -32.28 61.43
CA ARG A 43 -0.95 -31.14 60.79
C ARG A 43 0.02 -31.55 59.69
N CYS A 44 0.33 -32.84 59.60
CA CYS A 44 1.24 -33.38 58.62
C CYS A 44 0.50 -34.23 57.60
N TYR A 45 0.85 -34.04 56.32
CA TYR A 45 0.34 -34.84 55.22
C TYR A 45 1.45 -35.73 54.69
N VAL A 46 1.10 -36.93 54.25
CA VAL A 46 2.02 -37.87 53.59
C VAL A 46 1.41 -38.28 52.26
N ARG A 47 2.23 -38.26 51.21
CA ARG A 47 1.81 -38.70 49.87
C ARG A 47 1.78 -40.23 49.84
N LEU A 48 0.60 -40.81 49.62
CA LEU A 48 0.39 -42.26 49.51
C LEU A 48 -0.24 -42.60 48.15
N ASN A 49 0.08 -43.79 47.64
CA ASN A 49 -0.56 -44.31 46.44
C ASN A 49 -2.01 -44.70 46.74
N ASN A 50 -2.95 -44.22 45.92
CA ASN A 50 -4.37 -44.51 46.11
C ASN A 50 -4.72 -45.92 45.56
N PRO A 51 -5.21 -46.85 46.39
CA PRO A 51 -5.49 -48.23 45.97
C PRO A 51 -6.70 -48.35 45.04
N THR A 52 -7.59 -47.35 44.98
CA THR A 52 -8.82 -47.39 44.18
C THR A 52 -8.68 -46.74 42.80
N TYR A 53 -7.52 -46.13 42.51
CA TYR A 53 -7.26 -45.37 41.26
C TYR A 53 -8.35 -44.32 40.94
N ARG A 54 -9.01 -43.79 41.97
CA ARG A 54 -10.03 -42.75 41.88
C ARG A 54 -9.58 -41.55 42.72
N LYS A 55 -9.15 -40.47 42.04
CA LYS A 55 -8.88 -39.17 42.67
C LYS A 55 -10.06 -38.24 42.39
N PHE A 56 -10.58 -37.58 43.42
CA PHE A 56 -11.60 -36.54 43.26
C PHE A 56 -10.90 -35.24 42.88
N GLY A 57 -11.32 -34.64 41.77
CA GLY A 57 -10.76 -33.38 41.26
C GLY A 57 -11.83 -32.30 41.11
N GLY A 58 -11.40 -31.04 40.99
CA GLY A 58 -12.26 -29.86 40.95
C GLY A 58 -12.96 -29.56 39.61
N GLY A 59 -13.44 -30.57 38.88
CA GLY A 59 -14.09 -30.40 37.58
C GLY A 59 -15.53 -30.93 37.52
N HIS A 60 -16.35 -30.39 36.61
CA HIS A 60 -17.68 -30.91 36.32
C HIS A 60 -17.64 -31.85 35.10
N ARG A 61 -18.46 -32.91 35.13
CA ARG A 61 -18.69 -33.80 34.00
C ARG A 61 -20.18 -34.07 33.85
N VAL A 62 -20.62 -34.28 32.62
CA VAL A 62 -22.02 -34.54 32.32
C VAL A 62 -22.36 -35.96 32.75
N LYS A 63 -23.23 -36.15 33.74
CA LYS A 63 -23.71 -37.49 34.10
C LYS A 63 -24.86 -37.95 33.18
N SER A 64 -25.78 -37.04 32.88
CA SER A 64 -26.94 -37.31 32.02
C SER A 64 -27.46 -36.01 31.41
N ILE A 65 -27.91 -36.08 30.17
CA ILE A 65 -28.67 -35.02 29.52
C ILE A 65 -30.09 -35.54 29.36
N THR A 66 -31.06 -34.80 29.90
CA THR A 66 -32.48 -35.17 29.87
C THR A 66 -33.26 -34.09 29.15
N ILE A 67 -33.97 -34.47 28.10
CA ILE A 67 -34.90 -33.62 27.37
C ILE A 67 -36.31 -34.04 27.79
N TYR A 68 -37.09 -33.07 28.24
CA TYR A 68 -38.49 -33.27 28.57
C TYR A 68 -39.32 -32.72 27.42
N ASP A 69 -40.19 -33.55 26.85
CA ASP A 69 -41.29 -32.97 26.10
C ASP A 69 -42.34 -32.44 27.10
N ASN A 70 -42.91 -31.28 26.82
CA ASN A 70 -44.05 -30.77 27.57
C ASN A 70 -45.35 -31.19 26.87
N TRP A 71 -45.38 -32.40 26.30
CA TRP A 71 -46.46 -32.86 25.43
C TRP A 71 -47.80 -32.97 26.17
N ASP A 72 -47.74 -33.17 27.49
CA ASP A 72 -48.87 -33.13 28.41
C ASP A 72 -49.63 -31.79 28.35
N ARG A 73 -48.93 -30.64 28.23
CA ARG A 73 -49.60 -29.32 28.08
C ARG A 73 -50.34 -29.15 26.75
N MET A 74 -50.00 -29.93 25.72
CA MET A 74 -50.60 -29.80 24.39
C MET A 74 -51.69 -30.84 24.12
N THR A 75 -51.63 -32.03 24.75
CA THR A 75 -52.49 -33.17 24.39
C THR A 75 -53.12 -33.89 25.58
N GLY A 76 -52.75 -33.57 26.82
CA GLY A 76 -53.18 -34.29 28.03
C GLY A 76 -52.66 -35.72 28.13
N GLN A 77 -51.70 -36.11 27.30
CA GLN A 77 -51.01 -37.40 27.37
C GLN A 77 -49.72 -37.29 28.18
N ARG A 78 -49.31 -38.42 28.78
CA ARG A 78 -48.12 -38.49 29.64
C ARG A 78 -46.87 -37.97 28.90
N ALA A 79 -46.24 -36.95 29.47
CA ALA A 79 -44.97 -36.41 28.98
C ALA A 79 -43.88 -37.50 28.91
N ALA A 80 -43.12 -37.50 27.82
CA ALA A 80 -41.98 -38.39 27.64
C ALA A 80 -40.66 -37.68 27.94
N LYS A 81 -39.79 -38.43 28.61
CA LYS A 81 -38.44 -38.01 28.97
C LYS A 81 -37.46 -38.78 28.11
N TYR A 82 -36.72 -38.06 27.27
CA TYR A 82 -35.69 -38.60 26.40
C TYR A 82 -34.31 -38.14 26.87
N GLY A 83 -33.26 -38.79 26.38
CA GLY A 83 -31.90 -38.35 26.65
C GLY A 83 -30.90 -39.48 26.80
N GLN A 84 -29.71 -39.08 27.21
CA GLN A 84 -28.52 -39.92 27.25
C GLN A 84 -27.86 -39.87 28.64
N GLU A 85 -27.25 -40.96 29.03
CA GLU A 85 -26.42 -41.10 30.22
C GLU A 85 -24.98 -41.41 29.81
N TYR A 86 -24.02 -40.79 30.50
CA TYR A 86 -22.60 -40.89 30.21
C TYR A 86 -21.88 -41.60 31.36
N SER A 87 -21.08 -42.60 31.04
CA SER A 87 -20.19 -43.30 31.96
C SER A 87 -18.74 -43.06 31.60
N TYR A 88 -17.91 -42.82 32.62
CA TYR A 88 -16.49 -42.46 32.51
C TYR A 88 -15.61 -43.44 33.32
N THR A 89 -15.82 -44.74 33.11
CA THR A 89 -15.08 -45.80 33.79
C THR A 89 -14.35 -46.70 32.81
N THR A 90 -13.24 -47.28 33.25
CA THR A 90 -12.47 -48.26 32.50
C THR A 90 -12.05 -49.41 33.41
N GLN A 91 -11.63 -50.54 32.82
CA GLN A 91 -11.25 -51.75 33.54
C GLN A 91 -9.73 -51.90 33.48
N LYS A 92 -9.06 -52.05 34.62
CA LYS A 92 -7.61 -52.30 34.70
C LYS A 92 -7.33 -53.53 35.54
N GLU A 93 -6.35 -54.33 35.13
CA GLU A 93 -5.91 -55.49 35.89
C GLU A 93 -4.90 -55.05 36.95
N ILE A 94 -5.25 -55.26 38.23
CA ILE A 94 -4.44 -54.88 39.40
C ILE A 94 -4.32 -56.14 40.25
N ASN A 95 -3.09 -56.60 40.51
CA ASN A 95 -2.81 -57.82 41.28
C ASN A 95 -3.55 -59.07 40.75
N GLY A 96 -3.73 -59.20 39.43
CA GLY A 96 -4.42 -60.33 38.80
C GLY A 96 -5.96 -60.28 38.87
N GLN A 97 -6.55 -59.18 39.37
CA GLN A 97 -8.00 -58.97 39.38
C GLN A 97 -8.38 -57.76 38.50
N ARG A 98 -9.42 -57.90 37.67
CA ARG A 98 -9.98 -56.80 36.88
C ARG A 98 -10.83 -55.90 37.77
N GLN A 99 -10.39 -54.67 37.99
CA GLN A 99 -11.07 -53.68 38.82
C GLN A 99 -11.51 -52.47 37.98
N GLU A 100 -12.68 -51.92 38.32
CA GLU A 100 -13.22 -50.72 37.67
C GLU A 100 -12.60 -49.44 38.23
N ILE A 101 -11.86 -48.73 37.38
CA ILE A 101 -11.17 -47.48 37.71
C ILE A 101 -11.80 -46.29 36.96
N SER A 102 -11.46 -45.08 37.36
CA SER A 102 -11.83 -43.86 36.61
C SER A 102 -11.09 -43.83 35.27
N SER A 103 -11.77 -43.44 34.17
CA SER A 103 -11.11 -43.24 32.87
C SER A 103 -10.41 -41.88 32.75
N GLY A 104 -10.66 -40.96 33.68
CA GLY A 104 -10.12 -39.60 33.69
C GLY A 104 -8.64 -39.54 34.10
N VAL A 105 -7.84 -38.84 33.31
CA VAL A 105 -6.42 -38.58 33.53
C VAL A 105 -6.19 -37.07 33.46
N ALA A 106 -5.54 -36.53 34.49
CA ALA A 106 -5.14 -35.12 34.48
C ALA A 106 -3.89 -34.92 33.62
N THR A 107 -3.91 -33.91 32.74
CA THR A 107 -2.74 -33.51 31.95
C THR A 107 -1.63 -32.92 32.83
N TYR A 108 -2.04 -32.12 33.80
CA TYR A 108 -1.21 -31.67 34.91
C TYR A 108 -2.12 -31.30 36.10
N GLU A 109 -1.54 -31.08 37.26
CA GLU A 109 -2.26 -30.67 38.48
C GLU A 109 -2.05 -29.17 38.75
N PRO A 110 -3.02 -28.47 39.38
CA PRO A 110 -2.85 -27.06 39.72
C PRO A 110 -1.65 -26.81 40.63
N SER A 111 -0.94 -25.70 40.39
CA SER A 111 0.21 -25.29 41.22
C SER A 111 -0.18 -24.92 42.66
N ILE A 112 -1.41 -24.45 42.87
CA ILE A 112 -2.00 -24.24 44.20
C ILE A 112 -2.31 -25.63 44.79
N GLY A 113 -1.65 -25.98 45.90
CA GLY A 113 -1.68 -27.35 46.44
C GLY A 113 -0.68 -28.29 45.75
N GLY A 114 0.32 -27.75 45.06
CA GLY A 114 1.32 -28.50 44.28
C GLY A 114 2.12 -29.54 45.08
N GLU A 115 2.10 -29.48 46.40
CA GLU A 115 2.70 -30.47 47.31
C GLU A 115 2.12 -31.89 47.11
N GLU A 116 0.91 -32.02 46.56
CA GLU A 116 0.30 -33.31 46.25
C GLU A 116 0.75 -33.92 44.91
N ILE A 117 1.40 -33.14 44.03
CA ILE A 117 1.72 -33.53 42.66
C ILE A 117 2.78 -34.63 42.66
N PRO A 118 2.49 -35.83 42.12
CA PRO A 118 3.43 -36.96 42.14
C PRO A 118 4.77 -36.69 41.43
N PHE A 119 4.76 -35.78 40.44
CA PHE A 119 5.95 -35.35 39.71
C PHE A 119 6.91 -34.48 40.52
N ARG A 120 6.43 -33.85 41.60
CA ARG A 120 7.29 -33.07 42.50
C ARG A 120 8.11 -33.99 43.37
N GLN A 121 9.39 -34.13 43.01
CA GLN A 121 10.38 -34.95 43.70
C GLN A 121 11.60 -34.09 44.07
N PRO A 122 12.22 -34.30 45.24
CA PRO A 122 13.38 -33.51 45.67
C PRO A 122 14.65 -33.92 44.91
N ILE A 123 15.38 -32.91 44.45
CA ILE A 123 16.72 -32.99 43.87
C ILE A 123 17.68 -32.49 44.93
N GLU A 124 18.29 -33.42 45.64
CA GLU A 124 19.20 -33.10 46.72
C GLU A 124 20.52 -32.54 46.17
N TYR A 125 21.00 -31.47 46.79
CA TYR A 125 22.33 -30.92 46.55
C TYR A 125 23.01 -30.59 47.87
N VAL A 126 24.34 -30.60 47.83
CA VAL A 126 25.17 -30.42 49.01
C VAL A 126 25.86 -29.07 48.95
N GLU A 127 25.55 -28.20 49.90
CA GLU A 127 26.23 -26.93 50.09
C GLU A 127 27.40 -27.11 51.07
N LYS A 128 28.62 -26.96 50.55
CA LYS A 128 29.85 -27.02 51.35
C LYS A 128 30.62 -25.72 51.22
N VAL A 129 30.52 -24.87 52.26
CA VAL A 129 31.11 -23.53 52.29
C VAL A 129 32.65 -23.57 52.45
N SER A 130 33.19 -24.59 53.13
CA SER A 130 34.64 -24.75 53.33
C SER A 130 35.04 -26.22 53.47
N VAL A 131 36.33 -26.54 53.25
CA VAL A 131 36.87 -27.92 53.31
C VAL A 131 36.60 -28.59 54.66
N MET A 132 36.65 -27.82 55.76
CA MET A 132 36.38 -28.25 57.14
C MET A 132 35.10 -27.64 57.74
N GLY A 133 34.26 -27.00 56.92
CA GLY A 133 32.99 -26.42 57.37
C GLY A 133 31.87 -27.47 57.39
N PRO A 134 30.79 -27.23 58.17
CA PRO A 134 29.59 -28.06 58.14
C PRO A 134 28.99 -28.12 56.73
N VAL A 135 28.34 -29.24 56.46
CA VAL A 135 27.72 -29.53 55.17
C VAL A 135 26.21 -29.40 55.34
N ASN A 136 25.58 -28.51 54.57
CA ASN A 136 24.12 -28.38 54.54
C ASN A 136 23.56 -29.13 53.33
N MET A 137 22.49 -29.88 53.54
CA MET A 137 21.74 -30.55 52.48
C MET A 137 20.56 -29.64 52.10
N GLY A 138 20.53 -29.20 50.84
CA GLY A 138 19.41 -28.50 50.26
C GLY A 138 18.72 -29.38 49.22
N TYR A 139 17.54 -28.97 48.77
CA TYR A 139 16.90 -29.60 47.62
C TYR A 139 16.20 -28.58 46.73
N THR A 140 15.98 -28.96 45.47
CA THR A 140 15.11 -28.27 44.52
C THR A 140 14.09 -29.28 43.98
N GLU A 141 12.88 -28.87 43.61
CA GLU A 141 11.85 -29.81 43.14
C GLU A 141 11.96 -30.08 41.63
N GLU A 142 11.82 -31.34 41.22
CA GLU A 142 11.47 -31.71 39.84
C GLU A 142 9.97 -31.49 39.58
N PRO A 143 9.51 -31.42 38.33
CA PRO A 143 10.30 -31.22 37.12
C PRO A 143 10.79 -29.77 37.02
N LEU A 144 12.04 -29.59 36.59
CA LEU A 144 12.55 -28.25 36.28
C LEU A 144 11.82 -27.69 35.05
N GLY A 145 11.29 -26.47 35.16
CA GLY A 145 10.47 -25.86 34.09
C GLY A 145 9.00 -26.28 34.13
N GLU A 146 8.45 -26.58 35.32
CA GLU A 146 7.02 -26.85 35.55
C GLU A 146 6.09 -25.80 34.90
N SER A 147 6.52 -24.55 34.77
CA SER A 147 5.73 -23.49 34.10
C SER A 147 5.44 -23.75 32.61
N LEU A 148 6.18 -24.64 31.97
CA LEU A 148 5.99 -25.01 30.56
C LEU A 148 5.13 -26.27 30.40
N PHE A 149 4.67 -26.88 31.50
CA PHE A 149 3.73 -27.98 31.42
C PHE A 149 2.37 -27.48 30.94
N PRO A 150 1.55 -28.34 30.32
CA PRO A 150 0.23 -27.95 29.89
C PRO A 150 -0.63 -27.57 31.10
N SER A 151 -1.59 -26.68 30.89
CA SER A 151 -2.53 -26.28 31.93
C SER A 151 -3.28 -27.47 32.53
N PRO A 152 -3.60 -27.45 33.84
CA PRO A 152 -4.31 -28.54 34.49
C PRO A 152 -5.69 -28.74 33.87
N SER A 153 -5.90 -29.89 33.24
CA SER A 153 -7.17 -30.30 32.63
C SER A 153 -7.32 -31.82 32.74
N VAL A 154 -8.55 -32.34 32.71
CA VAL A 154 -8.83 -33.78 32.81
C VAL A 154 -9.34 -34.29 31.48
N GLY A 155 -8.58 -35.17 30.83
CA GLY A 155 -8.99 -35.93 29.66
C GLY A 155 -9.53 -37.30 30.04
N TYR A 156 -10.56 -37.80 29.36
CA TYR A 156 -11.11 -39.14 29.62
C TYR A 156 -10.64 -40.11 28.55
N SER A 157 -10.00 -41.20 28.95
CA SER A 157 -9.57 -42.26 28.03
C SER A 157 -10.74 -43.04 27.42
N LYS A 158 -11.88 -43.05 28.11
CA LYS A 158 -13.08 -43.82 27.74
C LYS A 158 -14.35 -43.12 28.19
N VAL A 159 -15.28 -42.92 27.25
CA VAL A 159 -16.62 -42.39 27.48
C VAL A 159 -17.63 -43.33 26.84
N ARG A 160 -18.62 -43.75 27.61
CA ARG A 160 -19.69 -44.63 27.15
C ARG A 160 -21.02 -43.91 27.27
N VAL A 161 -21.77 -43.85 26.17
CA VAL A 161 -23.06 -43.18 26.07
C VAL A 161 -24.16 -44.24 25.90
N ARG A 162 -25.21 -44.12 26.71
CA ARG A 162 -26.40 -44.98 26.61
C ARG A 162 -27.68 -44.15 26.69
N THR A 163 -28.78 -44.66 26.16
CA THR A 163 -30.08 -43.99 26.30
C THR A 163 -30.65 -44.19 27.71
N LEU A 164 -31.44 -43.23 28.20
CA LEU A 164 -32.00 -43.29 29.57
C LEU A 164 -33.03 -44.42 29.77
N ASN A 165 -33.85 -44.70 28.76
CA ASN A 165 -34.97 -45.65 28.84
C ASN A 165 -34.63 -47.02 28.24
N TYR A 166 -33.48 -47.59 28.63
CA TYR A 166 -32.95 -48.84 28.04
C TYR A 166 -33.53 -50.12 28.68
N LYS A 167 -33.95 -50.06 29.96
CA LYS A 167 -34.41 -51.25 30.70
C LYS A 167 -35.72 -51.82 30.12
N ASP A 168 -35.70 -53.13 29.82
CA ASP A 168 -36.86 -53.94 29.40
C ASP A 168 -37.59 -53.45 28.12
N ARG A 169 -36.88 -52.78 27.20
CA ARG A 169 -37.44 -52.28 25.92
C ARG A 169 -36.83 -52.99 24.72
N LYS A 170 -37.68 -53.54 23.83
CA LYS A 170 -37.24 -54.21 22.58
C LYS A 170 -36.59 -53.28 21.55
N SER A 171 -36.81 -51.96 21.64
CA SER A 171 -36.29 -50.94 20.72
C SER A 171 -35.28 -50.01 21.38
N ALA A 172 -34.56 -50.48 22.40
CA ALA A 172 -33.48 -49.70 23.00
C ALA A 172 -32.35 -49.50 21.99
N ASN A 173 -31.86 -48.27 21.88
CA ASN A 173 -30.67 -47.99 21.09
C ASN A 173 -29.46 -48.62 21.77
N GLY A 174 -28.48 -49.03 20.97
CA GLY A 174 -27.22 -49.56 21.44
C GLY A 174 -26.39 -48.58 22.27
N ILE A 175 -25.23 -49.05 22.71
CA ILE A 175 -24.26 -48.30 23.47
C ILE A 175 -23.22 -47.73 22.50
N GLU A 176 -22.96 -46.44 22.60
CA GLU A 176 -21.85 -45.79 21.89
C GLU A 176 -20.66 -45.65 22.83
N GLU A 177 -19.47 -45.97 22.34
CA GLU A 177 -18.23 -45.90 23.09
C GLU A 177 -17.20 -45.11 22.31
N SER A 178 -16.69 -44.04 22.92
CA SER A 178 -15.59 -43.25 22.37
C SER A 178 -14.40 -43.35 23.31
N THR A 179 -13.24 -43.72 22.77
CA THR A 179 -11.98 -43.72 23.49
C THR A 179 -11.05 -42.66 22.93
N PHE A 180 -10.25 -42.05 23.81
CA PHE A 180 -9.34 -40.97 23.47
C PHE A 180 -7.96 -41.26 24.05
N TYR A 181 -6.92 -40.75 23.40
CA TYR A 181 -5.58 -40.74 23.97
C TYR A 181 -5.50 -39.72 25.11
N THR A 182 -4.73 -40.06 26.14
CA THR A 182 -4.58 -39.24 27.34
C THR A 182 -3.11 -38.99 27.66
N SER A 183 -2.85 -38.06 28.58
CA SER A 183 -1.49 -37.81 29.10
C SER A 183 -0.86 -39.01 29.85
N TYR A 184 -1.63 -40.07 30.13
CA TYR A 184 -1.09 -41.34 30.61
C TYR A 184 -0.41 -42.11 29.47
N ASP A 185 -1.02 -42.13 28.28
CA ASP A 185 -0.47 -42.78 27.09
C ASP A 185 0.69 -41.98 26.51
N PHE A 186 0.59 -40.64 26.52
CA PHE A 186 1.59 -39.70 26.00
C PHE A 186 1.99 -38.67 27.05
N PRO A 187 2.90 -39.01 27.98
CA PRO A 187 3.35 -38.09 29.01
C PRO A 187 4.26 -36.98 28.46
N VAL A 188 4.42 -35.91 29.24
CA VAL A 188 5.45 -34.89 29.03
C VAL A 188 6.79 -35.45 29.48
N TYR A 189 7.82 -35.33 28.64
CA TYR A 189 9.17 -35.79 28.99
C TYR A 189 10.05 -34.60 29.37
N THR A 190 10.74 -34.69 30.49
CA THR A 190 11.71 -33.69 30.93
C THR A 190 13.08 -34.32 31.09
N ASP A 191 14.12 -33.64 30.63
CA ASP A 191 15.50 -34.09 30.72
C ASP A 191 16.43 -32.90 31.02
N ARG A 192 17.58 -33.17 31.63
CA ARG A 192 18.54 -32.14 32.04
C ARG A 192 19.96 -32.66 32.06
N SER A 193 20.92 -31.79 31.73
CA SER A 193 22.33 -32.13 31.89
C SER A 193 22.75 -32.11 33.35
N VAL A 194 23.58 -33.07 33.75
CA VAL A 194 24.18 -33.15 35.09
C VAL A 194 25.34 -32.14 35.20
N LEU A 195 25.52 -31.53 36.36
CA LEU A 195 26.67 -30.65 36.66
C LEU A 195 27.92 -31.49 36.99
N ASP A 196 28.74 -31.75 35.98
CA ASP A 196 29.99 -32.51 36.00
C ASP A 196 31.24 -31.61 35.75
N ASN A 197 32.43 -32.22 35.66
CA ASN A 197 33.67 -31.48 35.38
C ASN A 197 33.73 -30.85 33.98
N ASN A 198 32.84 -31.20 33.06
CA ASN A 198 32.77 -30.64 31.71
C ASN A 198 31.86 -29.42 31.66
N THR A 199 30.73 -29.48 32.37
CA THR A 199 29.73 -28.42 32.49
C THR A 199 30.08 -27.39 33.57
N LYS A 200 30.86 -27.77 34.59
CA LYS A 200 31.38 -26.88 35.65
C LYS A 200 32.90 -26.81 35.58
N LYS A 201 33.43 -25.66 35.16
CA LYS A 201 34.87 -25.36 35.20
C LYS A 201 35.18 -24.42 36.34
N ARG A 202 36.18 -24.75 37.15
CA ARG A 202 36.65 -23.93 38.27
C ARG A 202 38.14 -23.62 38.10
N PHE A 203 38.50 -22.36 38.21
CA PHE A 203 39.88 -21.90 38.29
C PHE A 203 40.13 -21.31 39.69
N LYS A 204 40.99 -21.98 40.47
CA LYS A 204 41.38 -21.58 41.82
C LYS A 204 42.87 -21.91 42.04
N PRO A 205 43.82 -20.99 41.77
CA PRO A 205 45.24 -21.22 42.03
C PRO A 205 45.52 -21.48 43.52
N GLY A 206 46.48 -22.35 43.87
CA GLY A 206 46.70 -22.82 45.25
C GLY A 206 47.29 -21.78 46.22
N LEU A 207 48.61 -21.57 46.16
CA LEU A 207 49.36 -20.76 47.14
C LEU A 207 48.92 -19.27 47.17
N ALA A 208 48.66 -18.69 46.00
CA ALA A 208 48.24 -17.29 45.85
C ALA A 208 46.86 -16.99 46.49
N ASN A 209 45.94 -17.95 46.43
CA ASN A 209 44.63 -17.83 47.09
C ASN A 209 44.72 -18.02 48.61
N PHE A 210 45.66 -18.83 49.11
CA PHE A 210 45.84 -19.04 50.54
C PHE A 210 46.37 -17.79 51.25
N LEU A 211 47.32 -17.08 50.63
CA LEU A 211 47.90 -15.85 51.16
C LEU A 211 47.12 -14.57 50.76
N LYS A 212 46.06 -14.70 49.95
CA LYS A 212 45.28 -13.60 49.33
C LYS A 212 46.11 -12.61 48.49
N ILE A 213 47.30 -13.00 48.06
CA ILE A 213 48.17 -12.21 47.20
C ILE A 213 47.77 -12.56 45.76
N ASN A 214 46.87 -11.76 45.17
CA ASN A 214 46.27 -12.00 43.84
C ASN A 214 45.44 -13.31 43.77
N ALA A 215 44.47 -13.41 44.67
CA ALA A 215 43.49 -14.47 44.67
C ALA A 215 42.56 -14.37 43.45
N ARG A 216 42.33 -15.49 42.76
CA ARG A 216 41.42 -15.61 41.61
C ARG A 216 40.45 -16.76 41.84
N HIS A 217 39.16 -16.48 41.73
CA HIS A 217 38.09 -17.46 41.80
C HIS A 217 37.20 -17.33 40.58
N TYR A 218 37.50 -18.12 39.54
CA TYR A 218 36.65 -18.17 38.35
C TYR A 218 35.83 -19.44 38.35
N ILE A 219 34.54 -19.30 38.11
CA ILE A 219 33.62 -20.41 37.94
C ILE A 219 32.79 -20.17 36.69
N ALA A 220 32.77 -21.17 35.81
CA ALA A 220 31.92 -21.20 34.63
C ALA A 220 31.02 -22.43 34.70
N LEU A 221 29.71 -22.22 34.55
CA LEU A 221 28.68 -23.25 34.59
C LEU A 221 27.90 -23.24 33.28
N SER A 222 27.60 -24.41 32.75
CA SER A 222 26.69 -24.59 31.61
C SER A 222 25.69 -25.69 31.92
N GLN A 223 24.39 -25.42 31.77
CA GLN A 223 23.34 -26.42 32.02
C GLN A 223 22.27 -26.36 30.92
N GLY A 224 21.89 -27.53 30.41
CA GLY A 224 20.81 -27.70 29.44
C GLY A 224 19.57 -28.32 30.08
N PHE A 225 18.39 -27.83 29.69
CA PHE A 225 17.07 -28.36 30.03
C PHE A 225 16.32 -28.70 28.75
N LYS A 226 15.65 -29.84 28.71
CA LYS A 226 14.80 -30.29 27.59
C LYS A 226 13.42 -30.62 28.12
N ILE A 227 12.39 -30.07 27.50
CA ILE A 227 10.99 -30.41 27.74
C ILE A 227 10.37 -30.83 26.41
N GLU A 228 9.82 -32.05 26.35
CA GLU A 228 9.07 -32.54 25.19
C GLU A 228 7.58 -32.58 25.52
N LEU A 229 6.84 -31.74 24.83
CA LEU A 229 5.39 -31.61 24.87
C LEU A 229 4.76 -32.32 23.65
N ASN A 230 3.47 -32.66 23.77
CA ASN A 230 2.70 -33.32 22.71
C ASN A 230 1.23 -32.86 22.71
N ASP A 231 0.52 -33.13 21.61
CA ASP A 231 -0.89 -32.76 21.41
C ASP A 231 -1.86 -33.96 21.42
N MET A 232 -1.49 -35.07 22.05
CA MET A 232 -2.28 -36.31 21.99
C MET A 232 -3.45 -36.36 22.98
N ASN A 233 -3.43 -35.55 24.03
CA ASN A 233 -4.48 -35.56 25.03
C ASN A 233 -5.82 -35.10 24.42
N GLY A 234 -6.82 -36.00 24.45
CA GLY A 234 -8.13 -35.77 23.86
C GLY A 234 -8.25 -36.17 22.39
N LYS A 235 -7.19 -36.63 21.72
CA LYS A 235 -7.29 -37.11 20.34
C LYS A 235 -8.06 -38.43 20.26
N PRO A 236 -8.92 -38.62 19.24
CA PRO A 236 -9.75 -39.82 19.12
C PRO A 236 -8.87 -41.05 18.86
N ARG A 237 -9.06 -42.10 19.67
CA ARG A 237 -8.39 -43.40 19.55
C ARG A 237 -9.31 -44.41 18.90
N THR A 238 -10.46 -44.69 19.51
CA THR A 238 -11.48 -45.57 18.93
C THR A 238 -12.88 -45.00 19.07
N THR A 239 -13.75 -45.34 18.12
CA THR A 239 -15.20 -45.16 18.23
C THR A 239 -15.87 -46.49 17.93
N ALA A 240 -16.78 -46.92 18.79
CA ALA A 240 -17.41 -48.22 18.67
C ALA A 240 -18.89 -48.13 19.04
N THR A 241 -19.72 -48.89 18.33
CA THR A 241 -21.14 -49.04 18.64
C THR A 241 -21.41 -50.50 18.98
N TYR A 242 -22.12 -50.71 20.09
CA TYR A 242 -22.47 -52.03 20.62
C TYR A 242 -23.99 -52.19 20.66
N PRO A 243 -24.54 -53.39 20.40
CA PRO A 243 -25.94 -53.66 20.64
C PRO A 243 -26.25 -53.66 22.14
N GLU A 244 -27.49 -53.31 22.50
CA GLU A 244 -27.92 -53.33 23.91
C GLU A 244 -27.86 -54.75 24.52
N THR A 245 -28.09 -55.77 23.70
CA THR A 245 -28.07 -57.19 24.13
C THR A 245 -26.67 -57.76 24.33
N ASP A 246 -25.65 -57.17 23.71
CA ASP A 246 -24.26 -57.64 23.80
C ASP A 246 -23.30 -56.44 23.94
N PRO A 247 -22.99 -56.03 25.18
CA PRO A 247 -22.13 -54.88 25.45
C PRO A 247 -20.62 -55.16 25.24
N LYS A 248 -20.25 -56.31 24.68
CA LYS A 248 -18.85 -56.72 24.46
C LYS A 248 -18.46 -56.77 22.99
N ASN A 249 -19.34 -57.24 22.11
CA ASN A 249 -19.07 -57.35 20.68
C ASN A 249 -19.61 -56.14 19.92
N TYR A 250 -18.74 -55.44 19.21
CA TYR A 250 -19.10 -54.24 18.45
C TYR A 250 -19.80 -54.58 17.13
N ILE A 251 -20.67 -53.68 16.66
CA ILE A 251 -21.28 -53.72 15.32
C ILE A 251 -20.44 -52.91 14.34
N SER A 252 -20.12 -51.67 14.71
CA SER A 252 -19.21 -50.80 13.98
C SER A 252 -18.08 -50.34 14.91
N TYR A 253 -16.86 -50.31 14.38
CA TYR A 253 -15.64 -50.00 15.10
C TYR A 253 -14.70 -49.20 14.20
N THR A 254 -14.23 -48.05 14.66
CA THR A 254 -13.19 -47.27 14.01
C THR A 254 -12.03 -47.10 14.98
N GLU A 255 -10.81 -47.36 14.52
CA GLU A 255 -9.58 -47.11 15.27
C GLU A 255 -8.61 -46.26 14.47
N ASN A 256 -8.08 -45.23 15.13
CA ASN A 256 -7.12 -44.29 14.58
C ASN A 256 -5.73 -44.59 15.19
N PHE A 257 -4.79 -44.94 14.33
CA PHE A 257 -3.40 -45.18 14.70
C PHE A 257 -2.56 -43.96 14.35
N TYR A 258 -1.82 -43.46 15.33
CA TYR A 258 -0.89 -42.34 15.15
C TYR A 258 0.55 -42.87 15.08
N LYS A 259 1.43 -42.15 14.38
CA LYS A 259 2.84 -42.55 14.26
C LYS A 259 3.57 -42.44 15.60
N VAL A 260 4.07 -43.58 16.07
CA VAL A 260 4.87 -43.70 17.30
C VAL A 260 6.15 -44.46 17.03
N GLU A 261 7.17 -44.27 17.88
CA GLU A 261 8.44 -44.99 17.75
C GLU A 261 8.27 -46.49 18.05
N ARG A 262 7.41 -46.83 19.02
CA ARG A 262 7.08 -48.21 19.41
C ARG A 262 5.58 -48.33 19.72
N ASN A 263 4.89 -49.20 18.99
CA ASN A 263 3.46 -49.44 19.18
C ASN A 263 3.15 -50.18 20.48
N ASP A 264 4.04 -51.06 20.95
CA ASP A 264 3.78 -51.94 22.10
C ASP A 264 4.16 -51.32 23.46
N ALA A 265 4.66 -50.07 23.47
CA ALA A 265 5.02 -49.39 24.71
C ALA A 265 3.78 -48.89 25.46
N ASP A 266 3.78 -49.05 26.78
CA ASP A 266 2.75 -48.51 27.69
C ASP A 266 2.68 -46.98 27.62
N GLN A 267 3.86 -46.32 27.58
CA GLN A 267 4.01 -44.91 27.30
C GLN A 267 4.59 -44.73 25.90
N LYS A 268 3.87 -44.02 25.05
CA LYS A 268 4.19 -43.87 23.64
C LYS A 268 4.94 -42.56 23.39
N VAL A 269 5.93 -42.64 22.52
CA VAL A 269 6.67 -41.47 22.00
C VAL A 269 6.28 -41.28 20.55
N LEU A 270 5.86 -40.06 20.19
CA LEU A 270 5.49 -39.72 18.82
C LEU A 270 6.70 -39.76 17.89
N SER A 271 6.53 -40.39 16.74
CA SER A 271 7.50 -40.39 15.65
C SER A 271 7.04 -39.45 14.54
N ASN A 272 7.75 -38.33 14.41
CA ASN A 272 7.51 -37.33 13.37
C ASN A 272 8.28 -37.61 12.07
N LYS A 273 8.85 -38.81 11.92
CA LYS A 273 9.61 -39.23 10.73
C LYS A 273 8.65 -39.79 9.68
N VAL A 274 8.63 -39.17 8.51
CA VAL A 274 7.80 -39.58 7.37
C VAL A 274 8.60 -39.59 6.08
N MET A 275 8.08 -40.28 5.07
CA MET A 275 8.57 -40.09 3.70
C MET A 275 7.92 -38.82 3.15
N ALA A 276 8.73 -37.87 2.71
CA ALA A 276 8.24 -36.63 2.12
C ALA A 276 8.85 -36.40 0.73
N MET A 277 8.04 -35.93 -0.21
CA MET A 277 8.46 -35.61 -1.56
C MET A 277 8.60 -34.09 -1.71
N ARG A 278 9.69 -33.67 -2.33
CA ARG A 278 9.97 -32.27 -2.66
C ARG A 278 9.35 -31.89 -4.02
N PRO A 279 9.14 -30.58 -4.28
CA PRO A 279 8.64 -30.10 -5.56
C PRO A 279 9.54 -30.42 -6.77
N ASP A 280 10.80 -30.81 -6.54
CA ASP A 280 11.74 -31.23 -7.58
C ASP A 280 11.60 -32.72 -7.96
N GLY A 281 10.73 -33.46 -7.27
CA GLY A 281 10.51 -34.88 -7.46
C GLY A 281 11.35 -35.79 -6.56
N THR A 282 12.26 -35.24 -5.76
CA THR A 282 13.11 -36.04 -4.85
C THR A 282 12.34 -36.46 -3.60
N ILE A 283 12.55 -37.70 -3.14
CA ILE A 283 11.90 -38.23 -1.94
C ILE A 283 12.92 -38.37 -0.81
N ASP A 284 12.65 -37.69 0.30
CA ASP A 284 13.36 -37.87 1.55
C ASP A 284 12.65 -38.94 2.39
N SER A 285 13.32 -40.06 2.63
CA SER A 285 12.76 -41.19 3.37
C SER A 285 12.59 -40.97 4.88
N ALA A 286 13.23 -39.93 5.44
CA ALA A 286 13.27 -39.69 6.88
C ALA A 286 13.05 -38.21 7.24
N ALA A 287 12.24 -37.52 6.45
CA ALA A 287 11.86 -36.13 6.71
C ALA A 287 11.12 -36.00 8.05
N ILE A 288 11.34 -34.88 8.74
CA ILE A 288 10.69 -34.59 10.03
C ILE A 288 9.61 -33.53 9.79
N ILE A 289 8.34 -33.86 10.02
CA ILE A 289 7.21 -32.94 9.92
C ILE A 289 6.40 -32.87 11.22
N GLY A 290 5.67 -31.79 11.47
CA GLY A 290 4.83 -31.66 12.66
C GLY A 290 5.64 -31.65 13.96
N LYS A 291 6.77 -30.93 13.98
CA LYS A 291 7.62 -30.77 15.17
C LYS A 291 8.13 -29.34 15.25
N ASP A 292 7.82 -28.67 16.35
CA ASP A 292 8.35 -27.34 16.65
C ASP A 292 9.44 -27.46 17.71
N VAL A 293 10.53 -26.71 17.53
CA VAL A 293 11.66 -26.68 18.47
C VAL A 293 11.98 -25.24 18.80
N GLU A 294 11.75 -24.88 20.06
CA GLU A 294 12.14 -23.59 20.60
C GLU A 294 13.41 -23.75 21.44
N LEU A 295 14.32 -22.80 21.29
CA LEU A 295 15.59 -22.76 22.02
C LEU A 295 15.73 -21.39 22.69
N MET A 296 15.83 -21.39 24.00
CA MET A 296 16.05 -20.19 24.81
C MET A 296 17.40 -20.31 25.53
N MET A 297 18.16 -19.23 25.58
CA MET A 297 19.44 -19.17 26.27
C MET A 297 19.45 -18.01 27.26
N ASP A 298 19.83 -18.28 28.51
CA ASP A 298 20.12 -17.27 29.53
C ASP A 298 21.61 -17.33 29.87
N MET A 299 22.31 -16.21 29.68
CA MET A 299 23.74 -16.08 29.95
C MET A 299 23.95 -14.96 30.94
N ARG A 300 24.62 -15.25 32.06
CA ARG A 300 24.89 -14.27 33.12
C ARG A 300 26.37 -14.25 33.44
N GLU A 301 26.90 -13.05 33.66
CA GLU A 301 28.24 -12.82 34.17
C GLU A 301 28.16 -11.92 35.41
N GLN A 302 28.88 -12.29 36.46
CA GLN A 302 29.10 -11.47 37.64
C GLN A 302 30.60 -11.38 37.88
N TRP A 303 31.09 -10.15 38.02
CA TRP A 303 32.48 -9.85 38.32
C TRP A 303 32.57 -9.01 39.58
N SER A 304 33.42 -9.43 40.51
CA SER A 304 33.73 -8.69 41.73
C SER A 304 35.25 -8.65 41.92
N LEU A 305 35.77 -7.46 42.13
CA LEU A 305 37.17 -7.22 42.41
C LEU A 305 37.29 -6.52 43.76
N THR A 306 37.89 -7.19 44.74
CA THR A 306 38.22 -6.61 46.04
C THR A 306 39.71 -6.33 46.08
N VAL A 307 40.07 -5.07 46.30
CA VAL A 307 41.46 -4.64 46.51
C VAL A 307 41.54 -4.04 47.90
N GLY A 308 42.44 -4.56 48.72
CA GLY A 308 42.64 -4.09 50.08
C GLY A 308 44.10 -4.15 50.47
N ILE A 309 44.51 -3.28 51.36
CA ILE A 309 45.83 -3.33 52.00
C ILE A 309 45.58 -3.78 53.43
N ASN A 310 46.05 -4.98 53.77
CA ASN A 310 45.99 -5.46 55.14
C ASN A 310 47.36 -5.20 55.79
N VAL A 311 47.37 -4.38 56.83
CA VAL A 311 48.56 -4.13 57.65
C VAL A 311 48.44 -4.99 58.90
N SER A 312 49.06 -6.16 58.87
CA SER A 312 49.13 -7.05 60.03
C SER A 312 50.41 -6.76 60.82
N PHE A 313 50.27 -6.43 62.09
CA PHE A 313 51.40 -6.27 63.02
C PHE A 313 51.75 -7.64 63.62
N ASN A 314 52.91 -8.18 63.28
CA ASN A 314 53.38 -9.46 63.81
C ASN A 314 54.69 -9.26 64.58
N THR A 315 54.81 -9.88 65.75
CA THR A 315 56.00 -9.84 66.60
C THR A 315 56.56 -11.24 66.72
N ASP A 316 57.63 -11.53 65.98
CA ASP A 316 58.32 -12.82 66.07
C ASP A 316 59.45 -12.73 67.11
N MET A 317 59.51 -13.70 68.03
CA MET A 317 60.46 -13.73 69.14
C MET A 317 61.45 -14.87 68.92
N PHE A 318 62.74 -14.57 68.75
CA PHE A 318 63.78 -15.59 68.71
C PHE A 318 64.95 -15.25 69.65
N THR A 319 65.51 -16.28 70.29
CA THR A 319 66.61 -16.16 71.26
C THR A 319 67.89 -16.77 70.69
N VAL A 320 68.94 -15.96 70.54
CA VAL A 320 70.30 -16.43 70.18
C VAL A 320 71.11 -16.65 71.47
N PRO A 321 71.90 -17.72 71.63
CA PRO A 321 72.18 -18.29 72.96
C PRO A 321 73.23 -17.60 73.85
N ALA A 322 73.73 -16.39 73.56
CA ALA A 322 74.91 -15.87 74.30
C ALA A 322 75.05 -14.35 74.53
N ILE A 323 74.02 -13.52 74.27
CA ILE A 323 73.97 -12.08 74.62
C ILE A 323 72.51 -11.77 75.04
N PRO A 324 72.20 -10.85 76.01
CA PRO A 324 70.92 -10.80 76.72
C PRO A 324 69.66 -10.95 75.85
N PRO A 325 68.67 -11.76 76.30
CA PRO A 325 67.61 -12.29 75.44
C PRO A 325 66.42 -11.33 75.44
N LEU A 326 66.09 -10.72 74.29
CA LEU A 326 64.76 -10.30 73.84
C LEU A 326 64.92 -9.24 72.73
N PHE A 327 65.17 -9.70 71.50
CA PHE A 327 64.93 -8.88 70.32
C PHE A 327 63.55 -9.22 69.77
N VAL A 328 62.58 -8.36 70.07
CA VAL A 328 61.28 -8.36 69.38
C VAL A 328 61.46 -7.50 68.14
N LEU A 329 61.52 -8.09 66.96
CA LEU A 329 61.49 -7.34 65.71
C LEU A 329 60.02 -7.14 65.32
N PRO A 330 59.44 -5.93 65.45
CA PRO A 330 58.13 -5.66 64.91
C PRO A 330 58.23 -5.75 63.39
N MET A 331 57.63 -6.79 62.81
CA MET A 331 57.53 -6.93 61.37
C MET A 331 56.16 -6.44 60.93
N ILE A 332 56.14 -5.28 60.25
CA ILE A 332 54.97 -4.80 59.52
C ILE A 332 55.08 -5.41 58.13
N LEU A 333 54.25 -6.42 57.84
CA LEU A 333 54.10 -6.96 56.50
C LEU A 333 52.83 -6.36 55.88
N PRO A 334 52.93 -5.28 55.09
CA PRO A 334 51.80 -4.82 54.30
C PRO A 334 51.59 -5.82 53.16
N LEU A 335 50.59 -6.69 53.30
CA LEU A 335 50.18 -7.57 52.22
C LEU A 335 49.12 -6.86 51.40
N ALA A 336 49.49 -6.45 50.19
CA ALA A 336 48.53 -6.01 49.19
C ALA A 336 47.68 -7.21 48.78
N GLN A 337 46.39 -7.15 49.13
CA GLN A 337 45.41 -8.18 48.80
C GLN A 337 44.64 -7.74 47.58
N ARG A 338 44.59 -8.63 46.59
CA ARG A 338 43.72 -8.51 45.42
C ARG A 338 42.97 -9.82 45.30
N GLU A 339 41.65 -9.75 45.30
CA GLU A 339 40.76 -10.89 45.13
C GLU A 339 39.82 -10.61 43.96
N GLU A 340 39.87 -11.47 42.94
CA GLU A 340 39.07 -11.36 41.73
C GLU A 340 38.14 -12.57 41.60
N ASN A 341 36.84 -12.32 41.68
CA ASN A 341 35.78 -13.32 41.65
C ASN A 341 34.97 -13.14 40.36
N ILE A 342 34.97 -14.16 39.49
CA ILE A 342 34.19 -14.18 38.23
C ILE A 342 33.27 -15.39 38.27
N PHE A 343 31.97 -15.14 38.12
CA PHE A 343 30.95 -16.15 37.93
C PHE A 343 30.33 -15.99 36.54
N ARG A 344 30.32 -17.07 35.76
CA ARG A 344 29.65 -17.16 34.46
C ARG A 344 28.69 -18.33 34.46
N SER A 345 27.47 -18.13 34.01
CA SER A 345 26.49 -19.21 33.84
C SER A 345 25.82 -19.10 32.46
N ALA A 346 25.71 -20.24 31.78
CA ALA A 346 24.89 -20.39 30.59
C ALA A 346 23.83 -21.46 30.84
N ALA A 347 22.55 -21.10 30.74
CA ALA A 347 21.43 -22.01 30.81
C ALA A 347 20.74 -22.08 29.45
N THR A 348 20.59 -23.28 28.90
CA THR A 348 19.93 -23.52 27.61
C THR A 348 18.66 -24.31 27.84
N MET A 349 17.51 -23.79 27.43
CA MET A 349 16.22 -24.47 27.50
C MET A 349 15.74 -24.82 26.11
N LYS A 350 15.45 -26.09 25.88
CA LYS A 350 14.92 -26.63 24.63
C LYS A 350 13.51 -27.15 24.85
N VAL A 351 12.53 -26.49 24.26
CA VAL A 351 11.13 -26.94 24.26
C VAL A 351 10.84 -27.57 22.92
N ILE A 352 10.37 -28.82 22.93
CA ILE A 352 10.02 -29.58 21.73
C ILE A 352 8.53 -29.86 21.78
N GLN A 353 7.76 -29.32 20.83
CA GLN A 353 6.36 -29.66 20.66
C GLN A 353 6.22 -30.65 19.50
N ARG A 354 5.68 -31.84 19.78
CA ARG A 354 5.43 -32.88 18.77
C ARG A 354 3.93 -32.99 18.50
N TYR A 355 3.55 -32.87 17.23
CA TYR A 355 2.18 -33.10 16.81
C TYR A 355 2.00 -34.54 16.35
N GLY A 356 0.91 -35.17 16.79
CA GLY A 356 0.55 -36.53 16.40
C GLY A 356 0.06 -36.59 14.96
N ILE A 357 0.81 -37.30 14.11
CA ILE A 357 0.50 -37.58 12.71
C ILE A 357 -0.32 -38.87 12.65
N LEU A 358 -1.47 -38.82 11.97
CA LEU A 358 -2.29 -40.00 11.71
C LEU A 358 -1.54 -40.91 10.72
N ASP A 359 -1.35 -42.19 11.08
CA ASP A 359 -0.69 -43.17 10.22
C ASP A 359 -1.73 -43.98 9.45
N SER A 360 -2.71 -44.55 10.17
CA SER A 360 -3.76 -45.35 9.55
C SER A 360 -5.07 -45.29 10.33
N VAL A 361 -6.16 -45.49 9.61
CA VAL A 361 -7.52 -45.65 10.15
C VAL A 361 -8.03 -47.01 9.74
N VAL A 362 -8.57 -47.76 10.70
CA VAL A 362 -9.24 -49.03 10.44
C VAL A 362 -10.71 -48.84 10.80
N HIS A 363 -11.58 -48.98 9.81
CA HIS A 363 -13.03 -48.97 9.99
C HIS A 363 -13.56 -50.39 9.76
N ILE A 364 -14.38 -50.87 10.68
CA ILE A 364 -15.06 -52.15 10.63
C ILE A 364 -16.55 -51.88 10.75
N ASP A 365 -17.35 -52.36 9.79
CA ASP A 365 -18.81 -52.32 9.86
C ASP A 365 -19.37 -53.71 9.55
N LYS A 366 -20.10 -54.30 10.51
CA LYS A 366 -20.73 -55.63 10.42
C LYS A 366 -19.76 -56.74 9.95
N GLY A 367 -18.49 -56.63 10.34
CA GLY A 367 -17.43 -57.57 9.96
C GLY A 367 -16.70 -57.26 8.66
N SER A 368 -17.16 -56.30 7.84
CA SER A 368 -16.37 -55.76 6.74
C SER A 368 -15.32 -54.80 7.27
N ARG A 369 -14.07 -54.92 6.82
CA ARG A 369 -12.93 -54.13 7.31
C ARG A 369 -12.34 -53.31 6.16
N VAL A 370 -12.22 -52.01 6.34
CA VAL A 370 -11.55 -51.08 5.43
C VAL A 370 -10.44 -50.39 6.19
N SER A 371 -9.21 -50.45 5.65
CA SER A 371 -8.06 -49.75 6.21
C SER A 371 -7.54 -48.70 5.24
N THR A 372 -7.35 -47.49 5.76
CA THR A 372 -6.70 -46.39 5.05
C THR A 372 -5.36 -46.09 5.73
N GLN A 373 -4.28 -45.93 4.96
CA GLN A 373 -2.95 -45.58 5.45
C GLN A 373 -2.33 -44.47 4.60
N ASP A 374 -1.74 -43.48 5.25
CA ASP A 374 -1.03 -42.38 4.60
C ASP A 374 0.47 -42.72 4.47
N ILE A 375 1.01 -42.66 3.25
CA ILE A 375 2.33 -43.21 2.92
C ILE A 375 3.36 -42.10 2.65
N LEU A 376 3.01 -41.15 1.77
CA LEU A 376 3.90 -40.11 1.28
C LEU A 376 3.28 -38.74 1.50
N TYR A 377 4.09 -37.79 1.97
CA TYR A 377 3.66 -36.44 2.31
C TYR A 377 4.38 -35.41 1.43
N ASP A 378 3.81 -34.22 1.30
CA ASP A 378 4.51 -33.07 0.72
C ASP A 378 5.47 -32.48 1.75
N SER A 379 6.72 -32.26 1.35
CA SER A 379 7.77 -31.76 2.24
C SER A 379 7.53 -30.33 2.74
N GLU A 380 6.72 -29.57 2.01
CA GLU A 380 6.52 -28.14 2.21
C GLU A 380 5.22 -27.86 2.98
N THR A 381 4.10 -28.47 2.58
CA THR A 381 2.80 -28.29 3.24
C THR A 381 2.51 -29.33 4.33
N GLY A 382 3.17 -30.48 4.30
CA GLY A 382 2.85 -31.62 5.16
C GLY A 382 1.57 -32.38 4.78
N GLU A 383 0.96 -32.07 3.63
CA GLU A 383 -0.23 -32.78 3.15
C GLU A 383 0.08 -34.17 2.60
N VAL A 384 -0.91 -35.06 2.63
CA VAL A 384 -0.78 -36.43 2.12
C VAL A 384 -0.84 -36.44 0.59
N LEU A 385 0.24 -36.88 -0.03
CA LEU A 385 0.33 -37.05 -1.49
C LEU A 385 -0.11 -38.44 -1.91
N LEU A 386 0.29 -39.48 -1.17
CA LEU A 386 -0.03 -40.88 -1.47
C LEU A 386 -0.73 -41.51 -0.27
N ASN A 387 -1.96 -41.96 -0.48
CA ASN A 387 -2.67 -42.80 0.47
C ASN A 387 -2.93 -44.19 -0.12
N ARG A 388 -3.16 -45.15 0.78
CA ARG A 388 -3.53 -46.53 0.47
C ARG A 388 -4.84 -46.85 1.16
N THR A 389 -5.84 -47.23 0.40
CA THR A 389 -7.14 -47.72 0.88
C THR A 389 -7.29 -49.20 0.55
N GLN A 390 -8.21 -49.90 1.20
CA GLN A 390 -8.57 -51.28 0.85
C GLN A 390 -9.90 -51.29 0.10
N ASN A 391 -9.97 -52.07 -0.99
CA ASN A 391 -11.22 -52.34 -1.69
C ASN A 391 -12.01 -53.50 -1.04
N GLU A 392 -13.17 -53.83 -1.61
CA GLU A 392 -14.06 -54.90 -1.15
C GLU A 392 -13.44 -56.31 -1.22
N PHE A 393 -12.35 -56.48 -1.98
CA PHE A 393 -11.60 -57.73 -2.08
C PHE A 393 -10.40 -57.81 -1.11
N ASN A 394 -10.25 -56.82 -0.22
CA ASN A 394 -9.09 -56.63 0.66
C ASN A 394 -7.77 -56.34 -0.07
N ASP A 395 -7.82 -55.92 -1.34
CA ASP A 395 -6.65 -55.48 -2.09
C ASP A 395 -6.39 -53.99 -1.90
N PRO A 396 -5.11 -53.57 -1.92
CA PRO A 396 -4.77 -52.17 -1.77
C PRO A 396 -5.06 -51.37 -3.05
N VAL A 397 -5.69 -50.21 -2.89
CA VAL A 397 -5.86 -49.18 -3.92
C VAL A 397 -5.10 -47.94 -3.47
N PHE A 398 -4.25 -47.42 -4.34
CA PHE A 398 -3.41 -46.26 -4.06
C PHE A 398 -3.96 -45.04 -4.78
N SER A 399 -4.06 -43.90 -4.10
CA SER A 399 -4.39 -42.62 -4.71
C SER A 399 -3.25 -41.64 -4.50
N PHE A 400 -2.71 -41.12 -5.61
CA PHE A 400 -1.69 -40.08 -5.60
C PHE A 400 -2.27 -38.75 -6.06
N ASN A 401 -2.01 -37.67 -5.32
CA ASN A 401 -2.43 -36.32 -5.66
C ASN A 401 -1.20 -35.43 -5.92
N TYR A 402 -1.17 -34.74 -7.05
CA TYR A 402 -0.18 -33.72 -7.36
C TYR A 402 -0.60 -32.38 -6.75
N PRO A 403 0.24 -31.67 -5.99
CA PRO A 403 -0.06 -30.32 -5.52
C PRO A 403 0.10 -29.28 -6.64
N ALA A 404 -0.79 -28.29 -6.70
CA ALA A 404 -0.75 -27.23 -7.71
C ALA A 404 0.50 -26.34 -7.61
N HIS A 405 1.03 -26.17 -6.39
CA HIS A 405 2.22 -25.35 -6.18
C HIS A 405 3.52 -25.94 -6.76
N TRP A 406 3.54 -27.22 -7.14
CA TRP A 406 4.69 -27.84 -7.80
C TRP A 406 4.82 -27.41 -9.27
N GLY A 407 3.68 -27.21 -9.96
CA GLY A 407 3.65 -26.74 -11.35
C GLY A 407 3.55 -25.22 -11.49
N TYR A 408 2.92 -24.55 -10.52
CA TYR A 408 2.66 -23.11 -10.57
C TYR A 408 3.29 -22.37 -9.38
N ASN A 409 4.42 -21.70 -9.60
CA ASN A 409 5.12 -20.94 -8.55
C ASN A 409 4.22 -19.88 -7.86
N GLY A 410 3.31 -19.23 -8.61
CA GLY A 410 2.36 -18.26 -8.07
C GLY A 410 1.29 -18.85 -7.13
N MET A 411 1.07 -20.17 -7.16
CA MET A 411 0.20 -20.88 -6.20
C MET A 411 0.96 -21.38 -4.98
N GLY A 412 2.29 -21.21 -4.95
CA GLY A 412 3.16 -21.70 -3.89
C GLY A 412 3.08 -20.94 -2.57
N LEU A 413 4.04 -21.27 -1.71
CA LEU A 413 4.05 -20.84 -0.33
C LEU A 413 4.66 -19.45 -0.18
N ALA A 414 3.92 -18.56 0.48
CA ALA A 414 4.30 -17.16 0.65
C ALA A 414 5.55 -16.95 1.51
N TYR A 415 5.84 -17.89 2.42
CA TYR A 415 6.97 -17.78 3.36
C TYR A 415 8.33 -17.66 2.66
N ARG A 416 8.46 -18.14 1.42
CA ARG A 416 9.73 -18.17 0.68
C ARG A 416 10.32 -16.77 0.40
N ASN A 417 9.48 -15.74 0.29
CA ASN A 417 9.93 -14.38 0.00
C ASN A 417 9.25 -13.28 0.82
N ILE A 418 8.17 -13.58 1.57
CA ILE A 418 7.56 -12.57 2.43
C ILE A 418 8.59 -12.01 3.41
N ASP A 419 8.50 -10.70 3.69
CA ASP A 419 9.43 -9.97 4.55
C ASP A 419 10.89 -9.95 4.10
N HIS A 420 11.20 -10.40 2.88
CA HIS A 420 12.54 -10.21 2.31
C HIS A 420 12.83 -8.71 2.19
N THR A 421 13.94 -8.26 2.78
CA THR A 421 14.36 -6.86 2.77
C THR A 421 15.60 -6.64 1.93
N LEU A 422 15.58 -5.62 1.05
CA LEU A 422 16.68 -5.22 0.19
C LEU A 422 16.97 -3.73 0.41
N TYR A 423 18.25 -3.35 0.33
CA TYR A 423 18.71 -1.98 0.59
C TYR A 423 19.54 -1.47 -0.58
N GLY A 424 19.52 -0.16 -0.82
CA GLY A 424 20.38 0.47 -1.82
C GLY A 424 19.98 0.20 -3.27
N LEU A 425 18.71 -0.09 -3.53
CA LEU A 425 18.20 -0.38 -4.88
C LEU A 425 17.95 0.91 -5.69
N GLU A 426 18.23 0.87 -6.98
CA GLU A 426 17.90 1.95 -7.91
C GLU A 426 16.93 1.49 -9.00
N PHE A 427 15.78 2.16 -9.03
CA PHE A 427 14.72 1.92 -10.00
C PHE A 427 14.67 3.07 -11.02
N ARG A 428 14.55 2.73 -12.30
CA ARG A 428 14.32 3.69 -13.38
C ARG A 428 13.32 3.12 -14.37
N ASP A 429 12.25 3.88 -14.57
CA ASP A 429 11.14 3.56 -15.45
C ASP A 429 10.61 2.14 -15.21
N GLY A 430 10.50 1.77 -13.93
CA GLY A 430 10.01 0.48 -13.48
C GLY A 430 11.00 -0.67 -13.64
N LYS A 431 12.25 -0.45 -14.06
CA LYS A 431 13.29 -1.49 -14.05
C LYS A 431 14.27 -1.26 -12.92
N LEU A 432 14.76 -2.35 -12.34
CA LEU A 432 15.85 -2.33 -11.38
C LEU A 432 17.18 -2.29 -12.14
N ILE A 433 17.95 -1.21 -11.97
CA ILE A 433 19.20 -0.99 -12.74
C ILE A 433 20.44 -1.35 -11.91
N SER A 434 20.42 -1.05 -10.61
CA SER A 434 21.57 -1.26 -9.73
C SER A 434 21.13 -1.63 -8.31
N GLY A 435 22.07 -2.12 -7.51
CA GLY A 435 21.87 -2.48 -6.10
C GLY A 435 21.42 -3.93 -5.85
N PHE A 436 21.16 -4.71 -6.90
CA PHE A 436 20.81 -6.13 -6.78
C PHE A 436 21.87 -7.04 -7.40
N THR A 437 22.27 -8.07 -6.67
CA THR A 437 23.25 -9.07 -7.11
C THR A 437 22.60 -10.45 -7.15
N GLY A 438 22.56 -11.07 -8.33
CA GLY A 438 21.98 -12.40 -8.53
C GLY A 438 20.79 -12.40 -9.50
N ASP A 439 20.07 -13.51 -9.55
CA ASP A 439 18.85 -13.65 -10.36
C ASP A 439 17.64 -13.09 -9.63
N MET A 440 16.94 -12.13 -10.27
CA MET A 440 15.73 -11.52 -9.71
C MET A 440 14.62 -12.54 -9.47
N ALA A 441 14.54 -13.60 -10.28
CA ALA A 441 13.52 -14.65 -10.14
C ALA A 441 13.70 -15.51 -8.87
N SER A 442 14.86 -15.44 -8.21
CA SER A 442 15.10 -16.11 -6.93
C SER A 442 14.39 -15.43 -5.75
N VAL A 443 14.19 -14.11 -5.83
CA VAL A 443 13.61 -13.29 -4.75
C VAL A 443 12.19 -12.86 -5.10
N PHE A 444 12.01 -12.30 -6.29
CA PHE A 444 10.75 -11.71 -6.71
C PHE A 444 9.88 -12.69 -7.49
N VAL A 445 8.58 -12.65 -7.20
CA VAL A 445 7.55 -13.33 -7.96
C VAL A 445 6.55 -12.30 -8.46
N SER A 446 6.06 -12.52 -9.67
CA SER A 446 5.02 -11.71 -10.28
C SER A 446 3.80 -11.61 -9.33
N GLY A 447 3.38 -10.39 -9.01
CA GLY A 447 2.30 -10.10 -8.06
C GLY A 447 2.75 -9.82 -6.62
N ASP A 448 4.05 -9.83 -6.33
CA ASP A 448 4.60 -9.35 -5.06
C ASP A 448 4.21 -7.88 -4.82
N GLU A 449 3.71 -7.57 -3.62
CA GLU A 449 3.50 -6.21 -3.13
C GLU A 449 4.70 -5.79 -2.29
N LEU A 450 5.31 -4.67 -2.67
CA LEU A 450 6.51 -4.14 -2.05
C LEU A 450 6.19 -2.81 -1.37
N LEU A 451 6.70 -2.63 -0.16
CA LEU A 451 6.82 -1.32 0.47
C LEU A 451 8.22 -0.77 0.18
N VAL A 452 8.26 0.34 -0.53
CA VAL A 452 9.51 1.02 -0.88
C VAL A 452 9.63 2.32 -0.11
N SER A 453 10.80 2.56 0.45
CA SER A 453 11.25 3.83 1.02
C SER A 453 12.48 4.27 0.26
N GLY A 454 12.32 5.17 -0.72
CA GLY A 454 13.41 5.68 -1.55
C GLY A 454 13.19 7.12 -1.93
N ARG A 455 14.14 7.74 -2.64
CA ARG A 455 14.01 9.11 -3.15
C ARG A 455 13.36 9.08 -4.53
N PRO A 456 12.04 9.33 -4.66
CA PRO A 456 11.36 9.21 -5.95
C PRO A 456 11.75 10.33 -6.91
N LYS A 457 11.49 10.12 -8.20
CA LYS A 457 11.58 11.16 -9.23
C LYS A 457 10.62 12.33 -8.91
N THR A 458 11.17 13.55 -8.87
CA THR A 458 10.44 14.82 -8.70
C THR A 458 10.44 15.67 -9.96
N GLY A 459 11.39 15.43 -10.88
CA GLY A 459 11.49 16.15 -12.14
C GLY A 459 12.49 15.48 -13.10
N VAL A 460 12.76 16.14 -14.22
CA VAL A 460 13.82 15.78 -15.17
C VAL A 460 14.93 16.83 -15.10
N SER A 461 16.17 16.42 -15.32
CA SER A 461 17.31 17.33 -15.32
C SER A 461 17.17 18.38 -16.44
N SER A 462 17.56 19.62 -16.17
CA SER A 462 17.59 20.70 -17.15
C SER A 462 18.67 20.52 -18.23
N THR A 463 19.62 19.62 -18.01
CA THR A 463 20.74 19.35 -18.93
C THR A 463 20.56 18.10 -19.78
N ASN A 464 19.78 17.12 -19.31
CA ASN A 464 19.51 15.88 -20.01
C ASN A 464 18.12 15.35 -19.60
N SER A 465 17.18 15.32 -20.54
CA SER A 465 15.81 14.84 -20.30
C SER A 465 15.74 13.38 -19.86
N CYS A 466 16.79 12.59 -20.10
CA CYS A 466 16.89 11.22 -19.64
C CYS A 466 17.21 11.13 -18.14
N ASP A 467 17.89 12.12 -17.56
CA ASP A 467 18.28 12.09 -16.15
C ASP A 467 17.16 12.67 -15.27
N PHE A 468 16.91 12.04 -14.14
CA PHE A 468 15.82 12.45 -13.25
C PHE A 468 16.36 13.14 -12.00
N ILE A 469 15.60 14.13 -11.52
CA ILE A 469 15.87 14.80 -10.25
C ILE A 469 15.18 14.01 -9.15
N ALA A 470 15.95 13.41 -8.25
CA ALA A 470 15.43 12.66 -7.12
C ALA A 470 15.03 13.60 -5.96
N ALA A 471 14.02 13.22 -5.19
CA ALA A 471 13.64 13.92 -3.97
C ALA A 471 14.79 13.97 -2.95
N SER A 472 14.87 15.02 -2.14
CA SER A 472 15.89 15.14 -1.08
C SER A 472 15.67 14.16 0.09
N PHE A 473 14.41 13.78 0.34
CA PHE A 473 13.99 12.89 1.43
C PHE A 473 13.33 11.61 0.90
N PRO A 474 13.45 10.48 1.62
CA PRO A 474 12.78 9.25 1.22
C PRO A 474 11.26 9.38 1.39
N ALA A 475 10.51 8.83 0.43
CA ALA A 475 9.06 8.71 0.49
C ALA A 475 8.66 7.23 0.49
N TYR A 476 7.64 6.90 1.29
CA TYR A 476 7.06 5.57 1.31
C TYR A 476 6.04 5.41 0.18
N LYS A 477 6.23 4.40 -0.66
CA LYS A 477 5.28 4.06 -1.73
C LYS A 477 5.08 2.55 -1.79
N ARG A 478 3.84 2.13 -2.01
CA ARG A 478 3.53 0.73 -2.34
C ARG A 478 3.67 0.53 -3.84
N ILE A 479 4.38 -0.50 -4.24
CA ILE A 479 4.57 -0.91 -5.64
C ILE A 479 4.32 -2.40 -5.79
N TRP A 480 4.15 -2.86 -7.04
CA TRP A 480 3.90 -4.24 -7.42
C TRP A 480 4.94 -4.70 -8.42
N VAL A 481 5.28 -5.98 -8.35
CA VAL A 481 6.14 -6.65 -9.32
C VAL A 481 5.29 -7.26 -10.43
N VAL A 482 5.67 -7.01 -11.68
CA VAL A 482 5.09 -7.61 -12.88
C VAL A 482 6.19 -8.33 -13.63
N ASP A 483 6.05 -9.63 -13.85
CA ASP A 483 6.88 -10.36 -14.79
C ASP A 483 6.18 -10.40 -16.16
N SER A 484 6.86 -9.93 -17.20
CA SER A 484 6.33 -9.94 -18.57
C SER A 484 6.06 -11.34 -19.10
N SER A 485 6.79 -12.37 -18.63
CA SER A 485 6.62 -13.75 -19.08
C SER A 485 5.25 -14.33 -18.73
N VAL A 486 4.62 -13.82 -17.67
CA VAL A 486 3.34 -14.32 -17.16
C VAL A 486 2.18 -14.05 -18.12
N VAL A 487 2.25 -12.96 -18.89
CA VAL A 487 1.21 -12.58 -19.85
C VAL A 487 1.60 -13.00 -21.26
N ASN A 488 2.82 -12.66 -21.71
CA ASN A 488 3.22 -12.80 -23.11
C ASN A 488 4.00 -14.09 -23.41
N GLY A 489 4.34 -14.89 -22.40
CA GLY A 489 5.33 -15.95 -22.53
C GLY A 489 6.76 -15.40 -22.78
N GLY A 490 7.74 -16.30 -22.86
CA GLY A 490 9.14 -15.93 -23.13
C GLY A 490 9.99 -15.64 -21.89
N PRO A 491 11.16 -14.99 -22.04
CA PRO A 491 12.09 -14.76 -20.93
C PRO A 491 11.51 -13.78 -19.91
N SER A 492 11.68 -14.10 -18.62
CA SER A 492 11.22 -13.26 -17.52
C SER A 492 11.91 -11.90 -17.53
N SER A 493 11.11 -10.83 -17.49
CA SER A 493 11.58 -9.46 -17.28
C SER A 493 10.70 -8.80 -16.24
N PHE A 494 11.32 -8.36 -15.14
CA PHE A 494 10.63 -7.80 -14.00
C PHE A 494 10.45 -6.28 -14.14
N TYR A 495 9.23 -5.83 -13.96
CA TYR A 495 8.82 -4.44 -13.93
C TYR A 495 8.16 -4.10 -12.60
N PHE A 496 8.42 -2.89 -12.12
CA PHE A 496 7.98 -2.38 -10.84
C PHE A 496 7.04 -1.20 -11.08
N ILE A 497 5.75 -1.39 -10.77
CA ILE A 497 4.69 -0.42 -11.05
C ILE A 497 3.99 0.00 -9.76
N ASP A 498 3.43 1.21 -9.73
CA ASP A 498 2.57 1.61 -8.62
C ASP A 498 1.13 1.08 -8.77
N ARG A 499 0.26 1.48 -7.84
CA ARG A 499 -1.16 1.04 -7.83
C ARG A 499 -1.91 1.48 -9.08
N ALA A 500 -1.49 2.59 -9.69
CA ALA A 500 -2.10 3.14 -10.90
C ALA A 500 -1.45 2.62 -12.18
N GLY A 501 -0.55 1.62 -12.10
CA GLY A 501 0.12 1.07 -13.28
C GLY A 501 1.30 1.88 -13.80
N ARG A 502 1.71 2.94 -13.09
CA ARG A 502 2.84 3.78 -13.53
C ARG A 502 4.16 3.17 -13.10
N PRO A 503 5.18 3.10 -13.99
CA PRO A 503 6.50 2.60 -13.63
C PRO A 503 7.12 3.42 -12.48
N TYR A 504 7.75 2.73 -11.52
CA TYR A 504 8.40 3.37 -10.38
C TYR A 504 9.84 3.78 -10.73
N THR A 505 10.21 5.01 -10.36
CA THR A 505 11.57 5.57 -10.50
C THR A 505 12.02 6.19 -9.19
N GLY A 506 13.16 5.76 -8.67
CA GLY A 506 13.74 6.27 -7.43
C GLY A 506 15.09 5.63 -7.08
N ILE A 507 15.94 6.38 -6.36
CA ILE A 507 17.28 5.94 -5.93
C ILE A 507 17.35 5.69 -4.42
N HIS A 508 18.40 4.98 -4.00
CA HIS A 508 18.65 4.60 -2.60
C HIS A 508 17.41 3.99 -1.93
N SER A 509 16.72 3.12 -2.66
CA SER A 509 15.46 2.55 -2.22
C SER A 509 15.70 1.39 -1.25
N TYR A 510 15.08 1.49 -0.09
CA TYR A 510 14.84 0.36 0.81
C TYR A 510 13.53 -0.32 0.41
N VAL A 511 13.55 -1.64 0.24
CA VAL A 511 12.41 -2.42 -0.23
C VAL A 511 12.14 -3.57 0.73
N ARG A 512 10.88 -3.72 1.13
CA ARG A 512 10.40 -4.89 1.87
C ARG A 512 9.22 -5.50 1.13
N ILE A 513 9.24 -6.83 0.94
CA ILE A 513 8.09 -7.57 0.43
C ILE A 513 7.04 -7.65 1.54
N ILE A 514 5.96 -6.88 1.44
CA ILE A 514 4.88 -6.87 2.44
C ILE A 514 3.82 -7.94 2.18
N ARG A 515 3.70 -8.38 0.92
CA ARG A 515 2.83 -9.49 0.54
C ARG A 515 3.42 -10.20 -0.66
N SER A 516 3.49 -11.52 -0.58
CA SER A 516 3.97 -12.35 -1.70
C SER A 516 2.93 -12.46 -2.83
N GLY A 517 3.41 -12.53 -4.06
CA GLY A 517 2.66 -12.95 -5.24
C GLY A 517 2.30 -14.44 -5.19
N ARG A 518 3.01 -15.23 -4.37
CA ARG A 518 2.63 -16.60 -4.05
C ARG A 518 1.40 -16.61 -3.14
N ARG A 519 0.29 -17.19 -3.63
CA ARG A 519 -1.03 -17.09 -2.99
C ARG A 519 -1.27 -18.10 -1.86
N ASN A 520 -0.26 -18.85 -1.44
CA ASN A 520 -0.35 -19.86 -0.38
C ASN A 520 -1.46 -20.90 -0.63
N MET A 521 -1.59 -21.34 -1.88
CA MET A 521 -2.59 -22.33 -2.32
C MET A 521 -1.95 -23.73 -2.33
N GLY A 522 -1.24 -24.06 -1.26
CA GLY A 522 -0.48 -25.31 -1.14
C GLY A 522 -1.34 -26.56 -1.23
N SER A 523 -2.59 -26.47 -0.79
CA SER A 523 -3.56 -27.56 -0.66
C SER A 523 -4.38 -27.90 -1.89
N VAL A 524 -4.22 -27.12 -2.96
CA VAL A 524 -5.04 -27.29 -4.16
C VAL A 524 -4.46 -28.41 -5.01
N PRO A 525 -5.24 -29.46 -5.34
CA PRO A 525 -4.76 -30.55 -6.18
C PRO A 525 -4.70 -30.11 -7.65
N LEU A 526 -3.60 -30.45 -8.30
CA LEU A 526 -3.34 -30.29 -9.72
C LEU A 526 -3.84 -31.47 -10.54
N GLY A 527 -3.87 -32.66 -9.95
CA GLY A 527 -4.32 -33.88 -10.60
C GLY A 527 -4.23 -35.06 -9.65
N SER A 528 -4.94 -36.13 -9.98
CA SER A 528 -4.97 -37.35 -9.19
C SER A 528 -4.80 -38.59 -10.07
N VAL A 529 -4.10 -39.59 -9.56
CA VAL A 529 -3.87 -40.88 -10.22
C VAL A 529 -4.17 -42.01 -9.24
N THR A 530 -5.03 -42.95 -9.66
CA THR A 530 -5.42 -44.11 -8.85
C THR A 530 -4.86 -45.39 -9.47
N THR A 531 -4.15 -46.18 -8.66
CA THR A 531 -3.46 -47.42 -9.09
C THR A 531 -3.77 -48.60 -8.18
N LEU A 532 -3.77 -49.82 -8.74
CA LEU A 532 -3.96 -51.06 -7.97
C LEU A 532 -2.65 -51.62 -7.40
N ARG A 533 -1.50 -51.14 -7.87
CA ARG A 533 -0.18 -51.46 -7.32
C ARG A 533 0.51 -50.18 -6.85
N SER A 534 1.38 -50.30 -5.85
CA SER A 534 2.10 -49.15 -5.28
C SER A 534 2.87 -48.41 -6.38
N PRO A 535 2.65 -47.11 -6.57
CA PRO A 535 3.42 -46.30 -7.50
C PRO A 535 4.79 -45.91 -6.92
N LEU A 536 4.98 -46.04 -5.61
CA LEU A 536 6.26 -45.81 -4.93
C LEU A 536 7.18 -47.03 -5.15
N GLU A 537 8.32 -46.82 -5.80
CA GLU A 537 9.37 -47.83 -6.01
C GLU A 537 10.73 -47.30 -5.57
N ARG A 538 11.63 -48.23 -5.22
CA ARG A 538 13.03 -47.90 -4.98
C ARG A 538 13.82 -48.21 -6.23
N ASN A 539 14.40 -47.17 -6.83
CA ASN A 539 15.21 -47.32 -8.04
C ASN A 539 16.48 -48.13 -7.71
N SER A 540 16.67 -49.25 -8.41
CA SER A 540 17.78 -50.17 -8.15
C SER A 540 19.16 -49.54 -8.39
N LEU A 541 19.25 -48.54 -9.26
CA LEU A 541 20.51 -47.88 -9.63
C LEU A 541 20.85 -46.74 -8.67
N THR A 542 19.90 -45.84 -8.41
CA THR A 542 20.14 -44.66 -7.56
C THR A 542 19.92 -44.93 -6.08
N GLN A 543 19.33 -46.08 -5.73
CA GLN A 543 18.94 -46.47 -4.37
C GLN A 543 17.96 -45.48 -3.69
N GLN A 544 17.39 -44.54 -4.45
CA GLN A 544 16.41 -43.56 -4.01
C GLN A 544 14.99 -44.02 -4.32
N TYR A 545 14.02 -43.52 -3.55
CA TYR A 545 12.61 -43.75 -3.84
C TYR A 545 12.14 -42.78 -4.92
N GLU A 546 11.30 -43.28 -5.82
CA GLU A 546 10.66 -42.50 -6.89
C GLU A 546 9.19 -42.92 -7.02
N VAL A 547 8.35 -42.00 -7.50
CA VAL A 547 6.95 -42.28 -7.85
C VAL A 547 6.87 -42.49 -9.35
N VAL A 548 6.52 -43.71 -9.76
CA VAL A 548 6.43 -44.11 -11.17
C VAL A 548 5.01 -44.53 -11.50
N PHE A 549 4.48 -43.97 -12.58
CA PHE A 549 3.19 -44.35 -13.15
C PHE A 549 3.38 -45.02 -14.51
N GLY A 550 2.65 -46.10 -14.76
CA GLY A 550 2.73 -46.85 -16.00
C GLY A 550 1.82 -48.08 -15.99
N THR A 551 1.85 -48.86 -17.07
CA THR A 551 1.03 -50.08 -17.23
C THR A 551 1.31 -51.13 -16.15
N SER A 552 2.58 -51.23 -15.71
CA SER A 552 2.99 -52.13 -14.62
C SER A 552 2.28 -51.86 -13.29
N LYS A 553 1.76 -50.63 -13.10
CA LYS A 553 1.06 -50.18 -11.89
C LYS A 553 -0.44 -50.41 -11.90
N LYS A 554 -1.00 -50.87 -13.03
CA LYS A 554 -2.45 -51.05 -13.23
C LYS A 554 -3.22 -49.77 -12.85
N VAL A 555 -3.02 -48.69 -13.61
CA VAL A 555 -3.72 -47.41 -13.41
C VAL A 555 -5.20 -47.57 -13.80
N VAL A 556 -6.11 -47.16 -12.92
CA VAL A 556 -7.57 -47.33 -13.12
C VAL A 556 -8.26 -46.01 -13.48
N ALA A 557 -7.80 -44.92 -12.87
CA ALA A 557 -8.34 -43.58 -13.10
C ALA A 557 -7.20 -42.56 -13.02
N ALA A 558 -7.27 -41.54 -13.86
CA ALA A 558 -6.38 -40.41 -13.80
C ALA A 558 -7.10 -39.14 -14.26
N SER A 559 -6.92 -38.06 -13.52
CA SER A 559 -7.47 -36.74 -13.81
C SER A 559 -6.42 -35.66 -13.59
N ALA A 560 -6.50 -34.58 -14.35
CA ALA A 560 -5.60 -33.43 -14.23
C ALA A 560 -6.38 -32.13 -14.41
N SER A 561 -5.86 -31.04 -13.87
CA SER A 561 -6.39 -29.69 -14.03
C SER A 561 -5.26 -28.72 -14.32
N GLU A 562 -5.46 -27.87 -15.30
CA GLU A 562 -4.58 -26.73 -15.57
C GLU A 562 -5.14 -25.49 -14.87
N PHE A 563 -4.26 -24.64 -14.34
CA PHE A 563 -4.64 -23.39 -13.69
C PHE A 563 -4.14 -22.19 -14.49
N LYS A 564 -4.90 -21.09 -14.42
CA LYS A 564 -4.50 -19.79 -14.96
C LYS A 564 -4.72 -18.70 -13.93
N GLN A 565 -3.95 -17.63 -14.07
CA GLN A 565 -4.05 -16.44 -13.23
C GLN A 565 -4.54 -15.19 -13.98
N LEU A 566 -4.50 -15.21 -15.31
CA LEU A 566 -5.04 -14.17 -16.18
C LEU A 566 -6.44 -14.59 -16.62
N TRP A 567 -7.42 -13.72 -16.38
CA TRP A 567 -8.82 -13.99 -16.67
C TRP A 567 -9.46 -12.82 -17.39
N GLN A 568 -10.33 -13.14 -18.36
CA GLN A 568 -11.26 -12.16 -18.90
C GLN A 568 -12.29 -11.86 -17.83
N VAL A 569 -12.31 -10.62 -17.37
CA VAL A 569 -13.24 -10.09 -16.37
C VAL A 569 -14.05 -8.95 -16.96
N ASP A 570 -15.22 -8.69 -16.37
CA ASP A 570 -15.98 -7.49 -16.71
C ASP A 570 -15.13 -6.24 -16.47
N ASP A 571 -15.34 -5.25 -17.34
CA ASP A 571 -14.61 -3.99 -17.25
C ASP A 571 -14.82 -3.34 -15.88
N ILE A 572 -13.72 -2.80 -15.34
CA ILE A 572 -13.72 -2.14 -14.05
C ILE A 572 -13.71 -0.65 -14.34
N LEU A 573 -14.84 -0.04 -14.09
CA LEU A 573 -15.02 1.38 -14.25
C LEU A 573 -14.54 2.11 -12.99
N ALA A 574 -13.66 3.10 -13.17
CA ALA A 574 -13.36 4.08 -12.14
C ALA A 574 -14.02 5.40 -12.50
N LEU A 575 -14.43 6.13 -11.45
CA LEU A 575 -14.63 7.56 -11.61
C LEU A 575 -13.28 8.18 -11.92
N ARG A 576 -13.13 8.62 -13.16
CA ARG A 576 -12.17 9.66 -13.45
C ARG A 576 -12.91 10.97 -13.19
N PRO A 577 -12.32 11.93 -12.46
CA PRO A 577 -12.67 13.32 -12.70
C PRO A 577 -12.30 13.53 -14.16
N GLY A 578 -13.27 13.34 -15.04
CA GLY A 578 -13.13 13.80 -16.39
C GLY A 578 -12.97 15.30 -16.29
N THR A 579 -11.78 15.81 -16.55
CA THR A 579 -11.74 17.01 -17.37
C THR A 579 -12.14 16.55 -18.77
N ALA A 580 -13.42 16.20 -18.94
CA ALA A 580 -14.00 16.44 -20.25
C ALA A 580 -13.81 17.94 -20.46
N PRO A 581 -13.23 18.40 -21.58
CA PRO A 581 -13.51 19.75 -22.00
C PRO A 581 -15.01 19.77 -22.29
N GLY A 582 -15.81 19.96 -21.25
CA GLY A 582 -17.16 20.40 -21.38
C GLY A 582 -17.02 21.77 -21.98
N THR A 583 -17.00 21.86 -23.30
CA THR A 583 -17.11 23.12 -24.04
C THR A 583 -18.53 23.68 -23.92
N ALA A 584 -19.19 23.45 -22.78
CA ALA A 584 -20.38 24.15 -22.38
C ALA A 584 -19.91 25.40 -21.65
N CYS A 585 -19.65 26.44 -22.45
CA CYS A 585 -19.42 27.75 -21.91
C CYS A 585 -20.66 28.23 -21.12
N PRO A 586 -20.48 29.08 -20.09
CA PRO A 586 -21.60 29.64 -19.34
C PRO A 586 -22.64 30.25 -20.28
N VAL A 587 -23.93 30.22 -19.92
CA VAL A 587 -25.02 30.72 -20.76
C VAL A 587 -24.70 32.13 -21.31
N GLY A 588 -24.58 32.23 -22.64
CA GLY A 588 -24.21 33.47 -23.34
C GLY A 588 -22.74 33.61 -23.75
N TYR A 589 -21.89 32.61 -23.48
CA TYR A 589 -20.50 32.48 -23.97
C TYR A 589 -20.40 31.34 -24.98
N THR A 590 -19.42 31.41 -25.88
CA THR A 590 -19.17 30.45 -26.98
C THR A 590 -17.74 29.95 -26.89
N TYR A 591 -17.49 28.67 -27.14
CA TYR A 591 -16.13 28.12 -27.05
C TYR A 591 -15.32 28.47 -28.30
N SER A 592 -14.09 28.94 -28.12
CA SER A 592 -13.16 29.27 -29.20
C SER A 592 -12.06 28.22 -29.28
N GLU A 593 -12.10 27.33 -30.27
CA GLU A 593 -11.10 26.27 -30.47
C GLU A 593 -9.67 26.81 -30.62
N GLU A 594 -9.51 27.98 -31.25
CA GLU A 594 -8.19 28.62 -31.47
C GLU A 594 -7.53 29.13 -30.18
N LEU A 595 -8.32 29.46 -29.16
CA LEU A 595 -7.85 30.09 -27.91
C LEU A 595 -8.05 29.17 -26.68
N ASP A 596 -8.60 27.98 -26.87
CA ASP A 596 -8.93 26.99 -25.83
C ASP A 596 -9.70 27.58 -24.63
N THR A 597 -10.64 28.49 -24.89
CA THR A 597 -11.36 29.23 -23.82
C THR A 597 -12.77 29.68 -24.24
N CYS A 598 -13.61 30.02 -23.26
CA CYS A 598 -14.97 30.50 -23.47
C CYS A 598 -15.01 32.03 -23.63
N ILE A 599 -15.54 32.48 -24.77
CA ILE A 599 -15.58 33.90 -25.14
C ILE A 599 -17.00 34.39 -25.33
N LYS A 600 -17.27 35.64 -24.93
CA LYS A 600 -18.51 36.34 -25.28
C LYS A 600 -18.16 37.70 -25.85
N ASP A 601 -18.64 37.94 -27.07
CA ASP A 601 -18.45 39.18 -27.79
C ASP A 601 -19.73 40.04 -27.68
N VAL A 602 -19.56 41.28 -27.25
CA VAL A 602 -20.63 42.30 -27.16
C VAL A 602 -20.21 43.55 -27.92
N GLN A 603 -21.14 44.28 -28.52
CA GLN A 603 -20.83 45.50 -29.28
C GLN A 603 -20.36 46.61 -28.32
N GLY A 604 -19.26 47.31 -28.65
CA GLY A 604 -18.71 48.39 -27.81
C GLY A 604 -19.47 49.72 -27.96
N GLU A 605 -19.73 50.41 -26.85
CA GLU A 605 -20.36 51.75 -26.81
C GLU A 605 -19.30 52.86 -26.98
N TYR A 606 -19.71 54.03 -27.51
CA TYR A 606 -18.81 55.18 -27.79
C TYR A 606 -19.41 56.54 -27.40
N VAL A 607 -18.55 57.51 -27.04
CA VAL A 607 -18.89 58.93 -26.78
C VAL A 607 -18.17 59.84 -27.80
N VAL A 608 -18.83 60.93 -28.21
CA VAL A 608 -18.35 61.84 -29.27
C VAL A 608 -18.20 63.26 -28.72
N ASP A 609 -17.01 63.87 -28.86
CA ASP A 609 -16.72 65.27 -28.48
C ASP A 609 -16.24 66.09 -29.69
N THR A 610 -16.37 67.42 -29.68
CA THR A 610 -15.98 68.31 -30.81
C THR A 610 -14.97 69.38 -30.41
N PHE A 611 -14.10 69.78 -31.35
CA PHE A 611 -13.25 70.98 -31.19
C PHE A 611 -14.00 72.26 -31.56
N CYS A 612 -13.74 73.33 -30.82
CA CYS A 612 -14.24 74.68 -31.02
C CYS A 612 -13.08 75.59 -31.46
N SER A 613 -13.38 76.58 -32.32
CA SER A 613 -12.41 77.62 -32.66
C SER A 613 -12.14 78.52 -31.45
N VAL A 614 -10.90 78.97 -31.30
CA VAL A 614 -10.53 80.01 -30.34
C VAL A 614 -11.15 81.34 -30.77
N SER A 615 -11.48 82.23 -29.82
CA SER A 615 -11.93 83.59 -30.14
C SER A 615 -10.81 84.31 -30.89
N ALA A 616 -11.08 84.73 -32.14
CA ALA A 616 -10.09 85.27 -33.07
C ALA A 616 -9.44 86.61 -32.65
N THR A 617 -9.64 87.06 -31.41
CA THR A 617 -9.31 88.42 -30.94
C THR A 617 -8.50 88.40 -29.63
N ASP A 618 -7.84 87.30 -29.28
CA ASP A 618 -7.05 87.28 -28.05
C ASP A 618 -5.77 88.12 -28.21
N PRO A 619 -5.53 89.15 -27.38
CA PRO A 619 -4.41 90.06 -27.57
C PRO A 619 -3.05 89.44 -27.20
N GLU A 620 -2.99 88.31 -26.47
CA GLU A 620 -1.73 87.67 -26.12
C GLU A 620 -1.24 86.69 -27.19
N PHE A 621 -2.14 86.09 -27.96
CA PHE A 621 -1.80 85.08 -28.96
C PHE A 621 -1.00 85.67 -30.13
N SER A 622 0.21 85.14 -30.34
CA SER A 622 1.17 85.63 -31.35
C SER A 622 1.52 87.13 -31.24
N ALA A 623 1.37 87.74 -30.07
CA ALA A 623 1.67 89.16 -29.82
C ALA A 623 3.14 89.54 -30.08
N CYS A 624 4.07 88.60 -29.86
CA CYS A 624 5.51 88.82 -30.03
C CYS A 624 6.04 88.36 -31.38
N GLY A 625 5.15 88.20 -32.37
CA GLY A 625 5.49 87.83 -33.74
C GLY A 625 5.84 86.36 -33.91
N THR A 626 6.42 86.07 -35.08
CA THR A 626 6.78 84.71 -35.51
C THR A 626 8.29 84.55 -35.57
N TYR A 627 8.80 83.42 -35.10
CA TYR A 627 10.23 83.09 -35.12
C TYR A 627 10.50 81.79 -35.86
N ILE A 628 11.50 81.82 -36.74
CA ILE A 628 12.00 80.65 -37.46
C ILE A 628 13.23 80.11 -36.76
N TYR A 629 13.21 78.82 -36.43
CA TYR A 629 14.27 78.12 -35.73
C TYR A 629 15.26 77.47 -36.70
N THR A 630 16.56 77.62 -36.45
CA THR A 630 17.63 76.95 -37.21
C THR A 630 18.21 75.75 -36.44
N SER A 631 18.13 75.76 -35.11
CA SER A 631 18.42 74.61 -34.25
C SER A 631 17.54 74.65 -32.99
N PHE A 632 17.14 73.49 -32.47
CA PHE A 632 16.32 73.37 -31.27
C PHE A 632 16.36 71.95 -30.69
N ASN A 633 16.07 71.82 -29.40
CA ASN A 633 15.72 70.53 -28.78
C ASN A 633 14.20 70.41 -28.54
N VAL A 634 13.73 69.22 -28.12
CA VAL A 634 12.30 68.91 -27.98
C VAL A 634 11.55 69.89 -27.07
N SER A 635 12.18 70.39 -26.00
CA SER A 635 11.56 71.25 -24.97
C SER A 635 11.92 72.75 -25.07
N ASN A 636 12.59 73.20 -26.12
CA ASN A 636 13.12 74.57 -26.26
C ASN A 636 14.05 75.04 -25.12
N SER A 637 14.78 74.14 -24.47
CA SER A 637 15.78 74.55 -23.47
C SER A 637 17.13 74.97 -24.09
N SER A 638 17.34 74.69 -25.38
CA SER A 638 18.48 75.13 -26.20
C SER A 638 18.01 75.31 -27.65
N PHE A 639 18.21 76.51 -28.24
CA PHE A 639 17.81 76.80 -29.61
C PHE A 639 18.53 78.03 -30.20
N HIS A 640 18.55 78.11 -31.53
CA HIS A 640 18.81 79.32 -32.31
C HIS A 640 17.61 79.66 -33.19
N ARG A 641 17.22 80.94 -33.22
CA ARG A 641 16.06 81.41 -33.99
C ARG A 641 16.25 82.85 -34.47
N SER A 642 15.43 83.24 -35.44
CA SER A 642 15.36 84.62 -35.94
C SER A 642 13.91 85.03 -36.20
N GLN A 643 13.59 86.29 -35.91
CA GLN A 643 12.24 86.82 -36.05
C GLN A 643 11.90 87.10 -37.52
N ILE A 644 10.63 86.92 -37.90
CA ILE A 644 10.08 87.49 -39.13
C ILE A 644 9.78 88.97 -38.85
N PRO A 645 10.22 89.93 -39.70
CA PRO A 645 10.06 91.36 -39.43
C PRO A 645 8.62 91.75 -39.07
N ASP A 646 8.45 92.57 -38.03
CA ASP A 646 7.12 93.00 -37.55
C ASP A 646 6.32 93.79 -38.60
N SER A 647 6.96 94.26 -39.67
CA SER A 647 6.28 94.82 -40.85
C SER A 647 5.39 93.81 -41.58
N MET A 648 5.60 92.50 -41.36
CA MET A 648 4.78 91.44 -41.92
C MET A 648 3.60 91.15 -40.99
N SER A 649 2.54 91.96 -41.13
CA SER A 649 1.33 91.90 -40.28
C SER A 649 0.61 90.55 -40.26
N PHE A 650 0.83 89.67 -41.24
CA PHE A 650 0.29 88.30 -41.24
C PHE A 650 0.86 87.43 -40.12
N TRP A 651 2.11 87.69 -39.70
CA TRP A 651 2.88 86.87 -38.77
C TRP A 651 2.92 87.40 -37.33
N ILE A 652 2.23 88.50 -37.04
CA ILE A 652 2.19 89.14 -35.72
C ILE A 652 0.77 89.60 -35.41
N ASN A 653 0.37 89.51 -34.15
CA ASN A 653 -0.90 90.04 -33.69
C ASN A 653 -0.78 91.55 -33.44
N THR A 654 -1.77 92.32 -33.89
CA THR A 654 -1.76 93.79 -33.88
C THR A 654 -2.45 94.42 -32.67
N TYR A 655 -3.00 93.63 -31.73
CA TYR A 655 -3.95 94.13 -30.72
C TYR A 655 -3.36 94.75 -29.43
N ASP A 656 -2.09 94.56 -29.06
CA ASP A 656 -1.43 95.34 -27.98
C ASP A 656 0.09 95.05 -27.95
N SER A 657 0.94 96.10 -28.04
CA SER A 657 2.40 95.95 -27.97
C SER A 657 2.94 95.72 -26.54
N ALA A 658 2.09 95.77 -25.51
CA ALA A 658 2.51 95.70 -24.09
C ALA A 658 3.00 94.31 -23.63
N TYR A 659 2.69 93.24 -24.37
CA TYR A 659 3.01 91.87 -23.96
C TYR A 659 4.45 91.43 -24.26
N CYS A 660 5.20 92.25 -25.01
CA CYS A 660 6.52 91.90 -25.55
C CYS A 660 7.60 92.84 -25.02
N THR A 661 7.92 92.69 -23.74
CA THR A 661 9.09 93.35 -23.14
C THR A 661 10.35 92.51 -23.41
N THR A 662 11.10 92.89 -24.44
CA THR A 662 12.41 92.35 -24.91
C THR A 662 12.39 90.96 -25.59
N PRO A 663 13.04 90.81 -26.76
CA PRO A 663 13.15 89.51 -27.43
C PRO A 663 14.02 88.56 -26.60
N PRO A 664 13.58 87.33 -26.26
CA PRO A 664 14.45 86.34 -25.62
C PRO A 664 15.64 86.06 -26.55
N SER A 665 16.84 86.06 -25.98
CA SER A 665 18.14 85.94 -26.66
C SER A 665 18.16 84.90 -27.79
N ASN A 666 18.94 85.16 -28.83
CA ASN A 666 19.23 84.22 -29.94
C ASN A 666 19.94 82.92 -29.47
N ASP A 667 20.19 82.79 -28.17
CA ASP A 667 20.84 81.71 -27.44
C ASP A 667 20.16 81.52 -26.08
N SER A 668 19.54 80.37 -25.82
CA SER A 668 19.00 80.05 -24.48
C SER A 668 19.82 78.98 -23.77
N ASN A 669 20.44 79.34 -22.63
CA ASN A 669 20.87 78.42 -21.56
C ASN A 669 19.98 78.67 -20.34
N TYR A 670 18.93 77.88 -20.14
CA TYR A 670 18.11 77.91 -18.91
C TYR A 670 17.96 76.52 -18.29
N PHE A 671 18.38 76.40 -17.02
CA PHE A 671 18.22 75.24 -16.14
C PHE A 671 16.89 75.34 -15.38
N VAL A 672 16.05 74.30 -15.40
CA VAL A 672 15.05 74.03 -14.33
C VAL A 672 14.92 72.52 -14.06
N SER A 673 14.71 72.25 -12.77
CA SER A 673 14.79 71.02 -11.96
C SER A 673 13.98 69.79 -12.40
N ARG A 674 14.52 68.61 -12.06
CA ARG A 674 13.86 67.29 -12.11
C ARG A 674 12.80 67.18 -11.00
N VAL A 675 11.61 66.69 -11.36
CA VAL A 675 10.70 66.02 -10.42
C VAL A 675 10.48 64.60 -10.94
N ALA A 676 10.83 63.61 -10.12
CA ALA A 676 10.58 62.20 -10.37
C ALA A 676 9.22 61.79 -9.77
N LEU A 677 8.46 60.97 -10.49
CA LEU A 677 7.37 60.16 -9.95
C LEU A 677 7.55 58.70 -10.42
N SER A 678 7.23 57.78 -9.51
CA SER A 678 7.57 56.35 -9.50
C SER A 678 6.83 55.51 -10.55
N PRO A 679 7.30 54.28 -10.86
CA PRO A 679 6.63 53.39 -11.80
C PRO A 679 5.43 52.71 -11.13
N GLY A 680 4.23 52.98 -11.65
CA GLY A 680 3.01 52.28 -11.27
C GLY A 680 2.19 51.98 -12.53
N GLY A 681 1.85 50.70 -12.72
CA GLY A 681 0.84 50.25 -13.68
C GLY A 681 1.38 49.70 -15.00
N THR A 682 1.37 48.37 -15.12
CA THR A 682 1.34 47.65 -16.40
C THR A 682 0.04 47.99 -17.14
N GLY A 683 0.08 49.02 -17.97
CA GLY A 683 -0.98 49.37 -18.91
C GLY A 683 -0.50 49.10 -20.34
N SER A 684 -0.88 47.96 -20.90
CA SER A 684 -0.76 47.68 -22.33
C SER A 684 -1.73 48.57 -23.10
N SER A 685 -1.29 49.77 -23.47
CA SER A 685 -2.02 50.67 -24.36
C SER A 685 -1.84 50.20 -25.80
N GLY A 686 -2.75 49.32 -26.25
CA GLY A 686 -2.92 49.01 -27.66
C GLY A 686 -3.23 50.30 -28.44
N SER A 687 -2.42 50.57 -29.46
CA SER A 687 -2.56 51.74 -30.32
C SER A 687 -3.76 51.57 -31.25
N ALA A 688 -4.85 52.31 -31.04
CA ALA A 688 -5.95 52.36 -31.99
C ALA A 688 -5.57 53.28 -33.18
N MET A 689 -5.67 52.75 -34.41
CA MET A 689 -5.57 53.52 -35.65
C MET A 689 -6.97 54.00 -36.03
N SER A 690 -7.17 55.31 -36.11
CA SER A 690 -8.35 55.93 -36.72
C SER A 690 -7.99 56.37 -38.14
N GLN A 691 -8.58 55.75 -39.15
CA GLN A 691 -8.55 56.25 -40.53
C GLN A 691 -9.69 57.26 -40.70
N ARG A 692 -9.38 58.51 -41.07
CA ARG A 692 -10.38 59.51 -41.49
C ARG A 692 -10.06 60.06 -42.86
N VAL A 693 -11.10 60.21 -43.66
CA VAL A 693 -11.12 60.92 -44.94
C VAL A 693 -11.44 62.38 -44.65
N TYR A 694 -10.52 63.29 -45.00
CA TYR A 694 -10.73 64.74 -44.81
C TYR A 694 -11.53 65.34 -45.96
N PRO A 695 -12.54 66.19 -45.68
CA PRO A 695 -13.12 67.05 -46.71
C PRO A 695 -12.12 68.16 -47.13
N PRO A 696 -12.23 68.71 -48.36
CA PRO A 696 -11.34 69.76 -48.84
C PRO A 696 -11.47 71.06 -48.01
N PRO A 697 -10.39 71.86 -47.90
CA PRO A 697 -10.32 73.01 -47.01
C PRO A 697 -11.36 74.09 -47.35
N GLN A 698 -12.02 74.63 -46.32
CA GLN A 698 -12.81 75.87 -46.41
C GLN A 698 -11.89 77.09 -46.60
N SER A 699 -12.43 78.18 -47.14
CA SER A 699 -11.74 79.45 -47.38
C SER A 699 -11.11 80.01 -46.09
N PHE A 700 -9.78 80.13 -46.06
CA PHE A 700 -9.04 80.72 -44.95
C PHE A 700 -9.21 82.25 -44.92
N ILE A 701 -9.36 82.83 -43.72
CA ILE A 701 -9.49 84.28 -43.52
C ILE A 701 -8.09 84.87 -43.30
N ASP A 702 -7.65 85.77 -44.17
CA ASP A 702 -6.43 86.57 -44.00
C ASP A 702 -6.67 87.73 -43.01
N SER A 703 -6.87 87.41 -41.72
CA SER A 703 -7.00 88.43 -40.66
C SER A 703 -5.64 88.81 -40.04
N MET A 704 -5.50 90.08 -39.64
CA MET A 704 -4.31 90.65 -38.97
C MET A 704 -4.20 90.28 -37.47
N GLU A 705 -4.83 89.18 -37.08
CA GLU A 705 -5.01 88.75 -35.68
C GLU A 705 -3.87 87.86 -35.17
N GLY A 706 -2.88 87.56 -36.02
CA GLY A 706 -1.73 86.70 -35.71
C GLY A 706 -2.01 85.19 -35.91
N PRO A 707 -0.97 84.37 -36.16
CA PRO A 707 -1.15 82.96 -36.54
C PRO A 707 -1.89 82.08 -35.53
N LEU A 708 -1.63 82.23 -34.22
CA LEU A 708 -2.30 81.40 -33.22
C LEU A 708 -3.79 81.74 -33.06
N ASN A 709 -4.20 83.00 -33.28
CA ASN A 709 -5.62 83.34 -33.33
C ASN A 709 -6.32 82.75 -34.55
N ARG A 710 -5.61 82.58 -35.68
CA ARG A 710 -6.17 81.98 -36.89
C ARG A 710 -6.21 80.46 -36.85
N ALA A 711 -5.16 79.81 -36.33
CA ALA A 711 -5.05 78.35 -36.32
C ALA A 711 -5.54 77.71 -35.01
N GLY A 712 -5.67 78.48 -33.93
CA GLY A 712 -5.95 77.98 -32.59
C GLY A 712 -7.31 77.30 -32.46
N VAL A 713 -7.31 76.10 -31.87
CA VAL A 713 -8.52 75.36 -31.50
C VAL A 713 -8.48 74.92 -30.04
N TRP A 714 -9.64 74.57 -29.50
CA TRP A 714 -9.80 74.03 -28.15
C TRP A 714 -10.97 73.04 -28.06
N VAL A 715 -11.07 72.22 -27.01
CA VAL A 715 -12.18 71.26 -26.83
C VAL A 715 -13.44 72.00 -26.36
N CYS A 716 -14.63 71.68 -26.89
CA CYS A 716 -15.86 72.44 -26.60
C CYS A 716 -16.46 72.18 -25.20
N GLN A 717 -16.39 70.95 -24.67
CA GLN A 717 -16.97 70.59 -23.37
C GLN A 717 -15.88 70.42 -22.31
N LEU A 718 -15.84 71.31 -21.31
CA LEU A 718 -14.77 71.44 -20.31
C LEU A 718 -15.29 71.34 -18.88
N ASP A 719 -16.11 70.34 -18.62
CA ASP A 719 -16.51 70.06 -17.25
C ASP A 719 -15.84 68.77 -16.80
N SER A 720 -14.75 68.94 -16.03
CA SER A 720 -14.21 67.99 -15.06
C SER A 720 -13.29 66.84 -15.51
N LEU A 721 -12.27 67.07 -16.34
CA LEU A 721 -11.26 66.03 -16.60
C LEU A 721 -9.82 66.58 -16.65
N GLY A 722 -8.98 66.11 -15.72
CA GLY A 722 -7.52 66.23 -15.78
C GLY A 722 -6.92 65.22 -16.76
N MET A 723 -7.39 65.23 -18.01
CA MET A 723 -7.02 64.25 -19.04
C MET A 723 -6.09 64.85 -20.09
N SER A 724 -5.16 64.02 -20.56
CA SER A 724 -4.39 64.27 -21.78
C SER A 724 -5.16 63.70 -22.96
N ASP A 725 -5.64 64.54 -23.86
CA ASP A 725 -6.33 64.14 -25.08
C ASP A 725 -5.35 64.06 -26.25
N SER A 726 -5.63 63.17 -27.21
CA SER A 726 -4.79 63.02 -28.40
C SER A 726 -5.59 62.95 -29.70
N LEU A 727 -5.17 63.74 -30.70
CA LEU A 727 -5.71 63.76 -32.04
C LEU A 727 -4.73 63.08 -33.01
N ASN A 728 -5.19 62.07 -33.74
CA ASN A 728 -4.39 61.37 -34.74
C ASN A 728 -4.80 61.81 -36.15
N ILE A 729 -3.86 62.40 -36.87
CA ILE A 729 -4.05 62.98 -38.21
C ILE A 729 -3.13 62.25 -39.19
N PRO A 730 -3.65 61.65 -40.27
CA PRO A 730 -2.82 61.28 -41.39
C PRO A 730 -2.36 62.55 -42.13
N LEU A 731 -1.05 62.67 -42.35
CA LEU A 731 -0.41 63.72 -43.12
C LEU A 731 0.17 63.09 -44.40
N ASP A 732 -0.32 63.52 -45.56
CA ASP A 732 0.26 63.12 -46.85
C ASP A 732 1.33 64.13 -47.25
N VAL A 733 2.57 63.66 -47.37
CA VAL A 733 3.74 64.49 -47.67
C VAL A 733 4.06 64.37 -49.17
N PRO A 734 3.87 65.44 -49.97
CA PRO A 734 3.89 65.35 -51.44
C PRO A 734 5.29 65.06 -52.01
N HIS A 735 6.35 65.48 -51.32
CA HIS A 735 7.74 65.16 -51.70
C HIS A 735 8.68 65.10 -50.48
N SER A 736 9.78 64.38 -50.61
CA SER A 736 10.82 64.38 -49.56
C SER A 736 11.50 65.74 -49.49
N GLY A 737 11.45 66.41 -48.34
CA GLY A 737 11.95 67.78 -48.20
C GLY A 737 11.83 68.32 -46.77
N THR A 738 12.25 69.58 -46.57
CA THR A 738 12.10 70.28 -45.29
C THR A 738 10.78 71.04 -45.28
N TYR A 739 9.93 70.71 -44.31
CA TYR A 739 8.67 71.37 -44.03
C TYR A 739 8.79 72.20 -42.76
N TYR A 740 8.07 73.31 -42.68
CA TYR A 740 8.05 74.16 -41.49
C TYR A 740 6.77 73.90 -40.69
N PHE A 741 6.95 73.50 -39.43
CA PHE A 741 5.87 73.27 -38.48
C PHE A 741 5.68 74.55 -37.66
N GLY A 742 4.62 75.30 -37.96
CA GLY A 742 4.16 76.46 -37.19
C GLY A 742 3.31 76.02 -36.01
N MET A 743 3.70 76.36 -34.79
CA MET A 743 2.93 75.97 -33.60
C MET A 743 2.95 77.03 -32.51
N GLY A 744 1.87 77.06 -31.72
CA GLY A 744 1.73 77.85 -30.51
C GLY A 744 0.68 77.23 -29.59
N SER A 745 0.84 77.35 -28.28
CA SER A 745 -0.10 76.76 -27.32
C SER A 745 -0.05 77.42 -25.95
N SER A 746 -1.22 77.72 -25.38
CA SER A 746 -1.38 78.20 -24.00
C SER A 746 -1.52 77.06 -22.97
N VAL A 747 -1.49 75.82 -23.43
CA VAL A 747 -1.45 74.62 -22.59
C VAL A 747 -0.28 73.70 -22.96
N PRO A 748 0.07 72.70 -22.13
CA PRO A 748 1.00 71.65 -22.55
C PRO A 748 0.53 70.96 -23.84
N PHE A 749 1.36 71.04 -24.88
CA PHE A 749 1.05 70.54 -26.22
C PHE A 749 2.24 69.77 -26.79
N LYS A 750 2.01 68.53 -27.23
CA LYS A 750 3.05 67.65 -27.79
C LYS A 750 2.66 67.22 -29.18
N VAL A 751 3.64 67.21 -30.07
CA VAL A 751 3.49 66.74 -31.46
C VAL A 751 4.39 65.54 -31.66
N TYR A 752 3.81 64.42 -32.06
CA TYR A 752 4.51 63.21 -32.46
C TYR A 752 4.36 63.01 -33.97
N ILE A 753 5.43 62.56 -34.62
CA ILE A 753 5.45 62.18 -36.03
C ILE A 753 5.86 60.72 -36.08
N ASP A 754 5.02 59.87 -36.66
CA ASP A 754 5.16 58.41 -36.72
C ASP A 754 5.45 57.78 -35.34
N GLY A 755 4.78 58.30 -34.31
CA GLY A 755 4.93 57.84 -32.93
C GLY A 755 6.19 58.36 -32.21
N VAL A 756 7.07 59.10 -32.89
CA VAL A 756 8.27 59.71 -32.29
C VAL A 756 7.96 61.16 -31.87
N LEU A 757 8.26 61.52 -30.62
CA LEU A 757 8.05 62.87 -30.11
C LEU A 757 8.92 63.87 -30.90
N PHE A 758 8.28 64.76 -31.65
CA PHE A 758 8.95 65.80 -32.42
C PHE A 758 9.17 67.06 -31.58
N LYS A 759 8.11 67.57 -30.96
CA LYS A 759 8.17 68.82 -30.18
C LYS A 759 7.19 68.82 -29.02
N GLN A 760 7.56 69.50 -27.94
CA GLN A 760 6.64 69.82 -26.84
C GLN A 760 6.71 71.31 -26.46
N LEU A 761 5.54 71.89 -26.23
CA LEU A 761 5.32 73.17 -25.59
C LEU A 761 4.75 72.93 -24.19
N THR A 762 5.13 73.77 -23.24
CA THR A 762 4.74 73.63 -21.83
C THR A 762 3.48 74.45 -21.47
N GLY A 763 3.09 75.38 -22.34
CA GLY A 763 2.03 76.36 -22.07
C GLY A 763 2.56 77.61 -21.36
N ALA A 764 3.87 77.84 -21.37
CA ALA A 764 4.47 79.05 -20.80
C ALA A 764 4.09 80.29 -21.64
N PRO A 765 4.15 81.53 -21.11
CA PRO A 765 3.82 82.74 -21.85
C PRO A 765 4.43 82.84 -23.26
N ASN A 766 5.69 82.45 -23.43
CA ASN A 766 6.36 82.46 -24.73
C ASN A 766 5.84 81.38 -25.71
N ASP A 767 5.22 80.31 -25.24
CA ASP A 767 4.71 79.22 -26.08
C ASP A 767 3.45 79.64 -26.86
N TYR A 768 2.72 80.65 -26.40
CA TYR A 768 1.55 81.20 -27.10
C TYR A 768 1.69 82.66 -27.54
N ARG A 769 2.57 83.46 -26.90
CA ARG A 769 2.87 84.83 -27.36
C ARG A 769 3.74 84.86 -28.60
N ILE A 770 4.48 83.79 -28.89
CA ILE A 770 5.29 83.64 -30.10
C ILE A 770 4.70 82.52 -30.95
N TRP A 771 4.59 82.73 -32.26
CA TRP A 771 4.37 81.62 -33.19
C TRP A 771 5.71 81.02 -33.60
N HIS A 772 5.87 79.71 -33.38
CA HIS A 772 7.16 79.04 -33.55
C HIS A 772 7.18 78.22 -34.83
N LEU A 773 8.14 78.50 -35.72
CA LEU A 773 8.35 77.73 -36.95
C LEU A 773 9.57 76.82 -36.82
N TYR A 774 9.32 75.51 -36.76
CA TYR A 774 10.36 74.48 -36.66
C TYR A 774 10.55 73.75 -37.99
N PRO A 775 11.76 73.75 -38.57
CA PRO A 775 12.04 72.93 -39.75
C PRO A 775 12.10 71.44 -39.38
N LYS A 776 11.45 70.60 -40.19
CA LYS A 776 11.51 69.14 -40.09
C LYS A 776 11.59 68.53 -41.49
N THR A 777 12.62 67.72 -41.73
CA THR A 777 12.71 66.93 -42.95
C THR A 777 11.78 65.71 -42.85
N LEU A 778 10.90 65.55 -43.82
CA LEU A 778 9.98 64.42 -43.97
C LEU A 778 10.24 63.71 -45.30
N SER A 779 9.99 62.41 -45.34
CA SER A 779 9.98 61.62 -46.58
C SER A 779 8.67 61.80 -47.32
N GLN A 780 8.66 61.60 -48.63
CA GLN A 780 7.43 61.52 -49.40
C GLN A 780 6.56 60.34 -48.92
N GLY A 781 5.25 60.57 -48.78
CA GLY A 781 4.26 59.56 -48.42
C GLY A 781 3.46 59.88 -47.15
N PHE A 782 2.71 58.88 -46.67
CA PHE A 782 1.86 59.04 -45.49
C PHE A 782 2.66 58.98 -44.18
N HIS A 783 2.51 60.03 -43.37
CA HIS A 783 3.01 60.13 -42.02
C HIS A 783 1.85 60.21 -41.02
N LYS A 784 2.03 59.62 -39.83
CA LYS A 784 1.06 59.72 -38.73
C LYS A 784 1.45 60.86 -37.80
N LEU A 785 0.65 61.91 -37.80
CA LEU A 785 0.78 63.01 -36.87
C LEU A 785 -0.10 62.74 -35.64
N THR A 786 0.47 62.75 -34.44
CA THR A 786 -0.31 62.66 -33.19
C THR A 786 -0.09 63.91 -32.36
N LEU A 787 -1.17 64.67 -32.16
CA LEU A 787 -1.20 65.87 -31.34
C LEU A 787 -1.72 65.49 -29.96
N VAL A 788 -1.00 65.80 -28.90
CA VAL A 788 -1.42 65.53 -27.52
C VAL A 788 -1.51 66.84 -26.77
N MET A 789 -2.67 67.12 -26.19
CA MET A 789 -2.93 68.30 -25.38
C MET A 789 -3.27 67.86 -23.97
N THR A 790 -2.81 68.62 -22.97
CA THR A 790 -3.20 68.38 -21.57
C THR A 790 -3.84 69.64 -21.04
N ALA A 791 -5.06 69.53 -20.49
CA ALA A 791 -5.70 70.67 -19.85
C ALA A 791 -4.84 71.17 -18.67
N ALA A 792 -4.48 72.46 -18.69
CA ALA A 792 -3.79 73.15 -17.61
C ALA A 792 -4.62 74.40 -17.24
N GLY A 793 -4.89 74.61 -15.95
CA GLY A 793 -5.76 75.70 -15.50
C GLY A 793 -5.24 77.09 -15.88
N GLY A 794 -6.16 77.98 -16.30
CA GLY A 794 -5.89 79.37 -16.73
C GLY A 794 -6.41 79.65 -18.15
N LYS A 795 -7.32 80.61 -18.32
CA LYS A 795 -7.85 81.03 -19.64
C LYS A 795 -6.99 82.18 -20.21
N PRO A 796 -6.88 82.31 -21.54
CA PRO A 796 -7.50 81.53 -22.64
C PRO A 796 -6.79 80.20 -22.96
N TRP A 797 -7.55 79.18 -23.37
CA TRP A 797 -7.00 77.89 -23.82
C TRP A 797 -6.98 77.80 -25.34
N ALA A 798 -5.80 77.56 -25.91
CA ALA A 798 -5.62 77.39 -27.35
C ALA A 798 -4.39 76.54 -27.62
N PHE A 799 -4.48 75.67 -28.63
CA PHE A 799 -3.30 75.13 -29.31
C PHE A 799 -3.52 75.23 -30.82
N GLY A 800 -2.45 75.53 -31.55
CA GLY A 800 -2.46 75.65 -33.00
C GLY A 800 -1.28 74.93 -33.61
N LEU A 801 -1.52 74.24 -34.73
CA LEU A 801 -0.48 73.67 -35.56
C LEU A 801 -0.78 73.90 -37.04
N GLU A 802 0.19 74.44 -37.76
CA GLU A 802 0.20 74.55 -39.22
C GLU A 802 1.46 73.91 -39.80
N ILE A 803 1.36 73.33 -41.00
CA ILE A 803 2.48 72.72 -41.71
C ILE A 803 2.59 73.35 -43.09
N TYR A 804 3.73 73.99 -43.36
CA TYR A 804 3.99 74.70 -44.61
C TYR A 804 5.04 73.98 -45.45
N ASP A 805 4.73 73.81 -46.72
CA ASP A 805 5.62 73.34 -47.78
C ASP A 805 6.16 74.52 -48.58
N ASN A 806 6.86 75.40 -47.88
CA ASN A 806 7.46 76.61 -48.43
C ASN A 806 8.94 76.64 -48.03
N THR A 807 9.76 77.28 -48.86
CA THR A 807 11.12 77.67 -48.47
C THR A 807 11.09 78.76 -47.41
N GLU A 808 12.15 78.88 -46.60
CA GLU A 808 12.25 79.92 -45.57
C GLU A 808 12.01 81.33 -46.12
N THR A 809 12.56 81.63 -47.30
CA THR A 809 12.41 82.92 -47.98
C THR A 809 10.96 83.19 -48.37
N GLN A 810 10.20 82.16 -48.79
CA GLN A 810 8.77 82.30 -49.10
C GLN A 810 7.97 82.58 -47.83
N ILE A 811 8.23 81.86 -46.74
CA ILE A 811 7.55 82.07 -45.45
C ILE A 811 7.80 83.49 -44.92
N ARG A 812 9.05 83.96 -44.96
CA ARG A 812 9.41 85.31 -44.47
C ARG A 812 8.73 86.45 -45.23
N ASN A 813 8.37 86.22 -46.49
CA ASN A 813 7.74 87.22 -47.35
C ASN A 813 6.23 87.04 -47.51
N ALA A 814 5.64 86.01 -46.87
CA ALA A 814 4.21 85.74 -46.96
C ALA A 814 3.37 86.83 -46.28
N GLN A 815 2.39 87.36 -47.01
CA GLN A 815 1.45 88.39 -46.54
C GLN A 815 0.02 87.85 -46.37
N GLY A 816 -0.24 86.63 -46.83
CA GLY A 816 -1.50 85.91 -46.62
C GLY A 816 -1.35 84.41 -46.87
N TYR A 817 -2.41 83.63 -46.63
CA TYR A 817 -2.43 82.20 -46.93
C TYR A 817 -2.23 81.89 -48.42
N GLY A 818 -2.51 82.85 -49.32
CA GLY A 818 -2.25 82.71 -50.76
C GLY A 818 -0.76 82.60 -51.12
N ASP A 819 0.14 83.08 -50.26
CA ASP A 819 1.60 82.96 -50.44
C ASP A 819 2.15 81.64 -49.84
N LEU A 820 1.31 80.85 -49.18
CA LEU A 820 1.68 79.65 -48.43
C LEU A 820 1.10 78.37 -49.04
N ASN A 821 1.93 77.33 -49.13
CA ASN A 821 1.53 75.98 -49.49
C ASN A 821 1.23 75.20 -48.20
N LEU A 822 0.01 75.35 -47.70
CA LEU A 822 -0.44 74.80 -46.41
C LEU A 822 -0.89 73.34 -46.55
N LEU A 823 -0.16 72.42 -45.91
CA LEU A 823 -0.50 70.99 -45.86
C LEU A 823 -1.54 70.65 -44.79
N TYR A 824 -1.48 71.35 -43.67
CA TYR A 824 -2.33 71.09 -42.51
C TYR A 824 -2.47 72.36 -41.68
N THR A 825 -3.67 72.58 -41.13
CA THR A 825 -3.94 73.56 -40.07
C THR A 825 -4.96 72.97 -39.13
N THR A 826 -4.79 73.20 -37.82
CA THR A 826 -5.74 72.76 -36.78
C THR A 826 -7.12 73.38 -36.92
N ASN A 827 -7.26 74.56 -37.56
CA ASN A 827 -8.56 75.20 -37.78
C ASN A 827 -9.51 74.29 -38.60
N LYS A 828 -8.98 73.46 -39.51
CA LYS A 828 -9.83 72.54 -40.29
C LYS A 828 -10.53 71.47 -39.44
N ASP A 829 -10.09 71.29 -38.20
CA ASP A 829 -10.64 70.31 -37.27
C ASP A 829 -11.72 70.88 -36.33
N VAL A 830 -12.06 72.17 -36.48
CA VAL A 830 -13.18 72.81 -35.77
C VAL A 830 -14.51 72.16 -36.17
N ASN A 831 -15.37 71.92 -35.18
CA ASN A 831 -16.65 71.22 -35.27
C ASN A 831 -16.56 69.76 -35.77
N LEU A 832 -15.36 69.21 -35.96
CA LEU A 832 -15.22 67.79 -36.27
C LEU A 832 -15.33 66.96 -34.99
N PRO A 833 -16.26 65.98 -34.94
CA PRO A 833 -16.38 65.10 -33.79
C PRO A 833 -15.14 64.21 -33.70
N TYR A 834 -14.40 64.14 -32.60
CA TYR A 834 -13.37 63.11 -32.37
C TYR A 834 -13.92 62.03 -31.43
N THR A 835 -13.59 60.77 -31.72
CA THR A 835 -14.13 59.63 -30.98
C THR A 835 -13.28 59.43 -29.72
N GLN A 836 -13.88 59.64 -28.55
CA GLN A 836 -13.27 59.19 -27.30
C GLN A 836 -13.51 57.68 -27.22
N SER A 837 -12.46 56.90 -27.48
CA SER A 837 -12.26 55.48 -27.16
C SER A 837 -13.50 54.59 -26.95
N TYR A 838 -13.62 53.51 -27.73
CA TYR A 838 -14.50 52.40 -27.37
C TYR A 838 -14.15 51.89 -25.97
N TYR A 839 -15.10 51.95 -25.04
CA TYR A 839 -14.90 51.38 -23.71
C TYR A 839 -15.61 50.03 -23.62
N CYS A 840 -14.92 49.08 -23.00
CA CYS A 840 -15.46 47.76 -22.72
C CYS A 840 -15.82 47.65 -21.23
N PRO A 841 -16.92 46.96 -20.88
CA PRO A 841 -17.25 46.65 -19.49
C PRO A 841 -16.08 45.99 -18.76
N ALA A 842 -15.94 46.24 -17.45
CA ALA A 842 -14.88 45.66 -16.63
C ALA A 842 -14.85 44.12 -16.77
N GLY A 843 -13.67 43.58 -17.12
CA GLY A 843 -13.48 42.15 -17.40
C GLY A 843 -13.56 41.75 -18.88
N SER A 844 -13.74 42.70 -19.80
CA SER A 844 -13.72 42.46 -21.26
C SER A 844 -12.68 43.34 -21.97
N THR A 845 -12.06 42.79 -23.02
CA THR A 845 -11.03 43.44 -23.84
C THR A 845 -11.55 43.73 -25.23
N LEU A 846 -11.29 44.93 -25.76
CA LEU A 846 -11.68 45.29 -27.12
C LEU A 846 -10.87 44.46 -28.14
N THR A 847 -11.55 43.76 -29.03
CA THR A 847 -10.94 42.92 -30.07
C THR A 847 -11.63 43.15 -31.42
N SER A 848 -10.93 42.84 -32.51
CA SER A 848 -11.48 42.90 -33.86
C SER A 848 -11.96 41.50 -34.27
N VAL A 849 -13.21 41.42 -34.72
CA VAL A 849 -13.75 40.24 -35.40
C VAL A 849 -14.19 40.71 -36.77
N GLY A 850 -13.35 40.45 -37.77
CA GLY A 850 -13.47 41.08 -39.09
C GLY A 850 -13.36 42.62 -38.98
N ASP A 851 -14.30 43.32 -39.63
CA ASP A 851 -14.35 44.80 -39.68
C ASP A 851 -15.08 45.45 -38.49
N THR A 852 -15.47 44.66 -37.48
CA THR A 852 -16.22 45.13 -36.30
C THR A 852 -15.41 45.02 -35.01
N LEU A 853 -15.41 46.10 -34.20
CA LEU A 853 -14.82 46.12 -32.86
C LEU A 853 -15.85 45.62 -31.83
N VAL A 854 -15.51 44.54 -31.13
CA VAL A 854 -16.33 43.92 -30.10
C VAL A 854 -15.56 43.85 -28.79
N CYS A 855 -16.28 43.99 -27.68
CA CYS A 855 -15.76 43.75 -26.34
C CYS A 855 -15.83 42.27 -26.04
N ARG A 856 -14.68 41.60 -26.07
CA ARG A 856 -14.53 40.17 -25.79
C ARG A 856 -14.26 39.95 -24.31
N SER A 857 -15.18 39.27 -23.63
CA SER A 857 -14.96 38.78 -22.26
C SER A 857 -14.49 37.33 -22.30
N TYR A 858 -13.53 37.00 -21.43
CA TYR A 858 -13.08 35.63 -21.22
C TYR A 858 -13.71 35.11 -19.93
N ALA A 859 -14.35 33.96 -20.02
CA ALA A 859 -14.64 33.16 -18.84
C ALA A 859 -13.62 32.02 -18.80
N SER A 860 -13.10 31.70 -17.62
CA SER A 860 -12.59 30.34 -17.42
C SER A 860 -13.72 29.41 -17.83
N ALA A 861 -13.47 28.50 -18.78
CA ALA A 861 -14.35 27.34 -18.93
C ALA A 861 -14.59 26.82 -17.51
N ASP A 862 -15.86 26.70 -17.11
CA ASP A 862 -16.20 26.31 -15.74
C ASP A 862 -15.39 25.06 -15.44
N THR A 863 -14.43 25.19 -14.53
CA THR A 863 -13.50 24.12 -14.27
C THR A 863 -14.30 23.15 -13.45
N LEU A 864 -14.70 22.07 -14.14
CA LEU A 864 -15.45 20.95 -13.63
C LEU A 864 -16.97 21.16 -13.70
N PHE A 865 -17.54 20.87 -14.87
CA PHE A 865 -18.51 19.78 -14.80
C PHE A 865 -17.76 18.58 -14.24
N ASN A 866 -17.96 18.29 -12.96
CA ASN A 866 -17.69 16.98 -12.42
C ASN A 866 -18.77 16.04 -12.99
N THR A 867 -18.82 15.91 -14.33
CA THR A 867 -19.29 14.66 -14.91
C THR A 867 -18.18 13.68 -14.59
N SER A 868 -18.26 13.14 -13.38
CA SER A 868 -17.50 11.98 -12.99
C SER A 868 -18.03 10.86 -13.90
N SER A 869 -17.47 10.77 -15.09
CA SER A 869 -17.79 9.70 -16.03
C SER A 869 -17.03 8.46 -15.61
N CYS A 870 -17.73 7.34 -15.68
CA CYS A 870 -17.15 6.05 -15.42
C CYS A 870 -16.35 5.62 -16.64
N HIS A 871 -15.02 5.55 -16.50
CA HIS A 871 -14.10 5.13 -17.55
C HIS A 871 -13.53 3.75 -17.26
N SER A 872 -13.31 2.97 -18.32
CA SER A 872 -12.58 1.70 -18.24
C SER A 872 -11.16 1.94 -17.72
N ILE A 873 -10.82 1.39 -16.56
CA ILE A 873 -9.45 1.43 -16.06
C ILE A 873 -8.50 0.66 -17.01
N VAL A 874 -9.03 -0.36 -17.67
CA VAL A 874 -8.25 -1.29 -18.50
C VAL A 874 -7.97 -0.70 -19.89
N ALA A 875 -8.96 -0.05 -20.52
CA ALA A 875 -8.83 0.46 -21.89
C ALA A 875 -8.28 1.90 -21.98
N ASP A 876 -8.46 2.72 -20.95
CA ASP A 876 -8.15 4.17 -21.00
C ASP A 876 -6.70 4.50 -20.60
N THR A 877 -6.09 3.73 -19.70
CA THR A 877 -4.75 4.04 -19.17
C THR A 877 -3.93 2.80 -18.86
N ALA A 878 -2.60 2.96 -18.76
CA ALA A 878 -1.77 1.96 -18.09
C ALA A 878 -2.33 1.71 -16.68
N PHE A 879 -2.59 0.46 -16.34
CA PHE A 879 -3.19 0.07 -15.06
C PHE A 879 -2.40 -1.05 -14.40
N ASN A 880 -2.65 -1.28 -13.12
CA ASN A 880 -2.04 -2.39 -12.40
C ASN A 880 -2.98 -3.62 -12.39
N PRO A 881 -2.65 -4.70 -13.12
CA PRO A 881 -3.54 -5.85 -13.28
C PRO A 881 -3.79 -6.64 -11.98
N TYR A 882 -2.89 -6.54 -11.01
CA TYR A 882 -3.06 -7.16 -9.69
C TYR A 882 -3.98 -6.34 -8.78
N ALA A 883 -3.94 -5.02 -8.89
CA ALA A 883 -4.79 -4.13 -8.09
C ALA A 883 -6.27 -4.23 -8.50
N VAL A 884 -6.52 -4.49 -9.79
CA VAL A 884 -7.88 -4.66 -10.34
C VAL A 884 -8.36 -6.11 -10.35
N GLY A 885 -7.47 -7.08 -10.09
CA GLY A 885 -7.84 -8.50 -10.01
C GLY A 885 -7.97 -9.24 -11.35
N VAL A 886 -7.50 -8.62 -12.44
CA VAL A 886 -7.35 -9.27 -13.76
C VAL A 886 -6.28 -10.35 -13.71
N LEU A 887 -5.23 -10.12 -12.92
CA LEU A 887 -4.08 -11.02 -12.79
C LEU A 887 -3.76 -11.33 -11.32
N GLY A 888 -3.24 -12.53 -11.08
CA GLY A 888 -2.84 -13.01 -9.75
C GLY A 888 -3.96 -13.70 -8.97
N ASN A 889 -5.09 -13.96 -9.62
CA ASN A 889 -6.20 -14.77 -9.12
C ASN A 889 -6.16 -16.15 -9.78
N TRP A 890 -5.55 -17.12 -9.12
CA TRP A 890 -5.40 -18.49 -9.63
C TRP A 890 -6.72 -19.26 -9.57
N ARG A 891 -7.14 -19.83 -10.70
CA ARG A 891 -8.36 -20.63 -10.81
C ARG A 891 -8.16 -21.77 -11.82
N PRO A 892 -8.94 -22.86 -11.74
CA PRO A 892 -8.93 -23.91 -12.75
C PRO A 892 -9.31 -23.33 -14.12
N SER A 893 -8.49 -23.61 -15.13
CA SER A 893 -8.74 -23.22 -16.53
C SER A 893 -9.33 -24.35 -17.34
N ARG A 894 -8.80 -25.55 -17.19
CA ARG A 894 -9.23 -26.73 -17.92
C ARG A 894 -9.12 -27.94 -17.02
N SER A 895 -10.07 -28.85 -17.14
CA SER A 895 -10.01 -30.15 -16.49
C SER A 895 -9.90 -31.24 -17.54
N TYR A 896 -9.03 -32.22 -17.28
CA TYR A 896 -8.67 -33.30 -18.17
C TYR A 896 -8.96 -34.65 -17.53
N VAL A 897 -9.41 -35.58 -18.35
CA VAL A 897 -9.61 -36.99 -18.00
C VAL A 897 -8.80 -37.85 -18.96
N TYR A 898 -8.18 -38.89 -18.45
CA TYR A 898 -7.45 -39.84 -19.28
C TYR A 898 -8.42 -40.80 -20.00
N TYR A 899 -8.38 -40.78 -21.33
CA TYR A 899 -9.20 -41.62 -22.20
C TYR A 899 -8.34 -42.66 -22.91
N ALA A 900 -8.49 -43.92 -22.52
CA ALA A 900 -7.80 -45.07 -23.11
C ALA A 900 -8.67 -46.33 -23.02
N ARG A 901 -8.35 -47.33 -23.85
CA ARG A 901 -8.98 -48.65 -23.74
C ARG A 901 -8.56 -49.32 -22.43
N ARG A 902 -9.47 -50.09 -21.84
CA ARG A 902 -9.14 -51.00 -20.73
C ARG A 902 -8.24 -52.12 -21.26
N ALA A 903 -7.40 -52.69 -20.39
CA ALA A 903 -6.53 -53.80 -20.73
C ALA A 903 -7.34 -55.02 -21.22
N GLU A 904 -8.53 -55.19 -20.65
CA GLU A 904 -9.48 -56.22 -21.04
C GLU A 904 -10.43 -55.69 -22.12
N SER A 905 -10.37 -56.30 -23.31
CA SER A 905 -11.14 -55.89 -24.48
C SER A 905 -12.04 -56.98 -25.06
N ASP A 906 -11.82 -58.24 -24.68
CA ASP A 906 -12.63 -59.38 -25.13
C ASP A 906 -13.81 -59.63 -24.17
N PRO A 907 -15.06 -59.41 -24.59
CA PRO A 907 -16.24 -59.63 -23.76
C PRO A 907 -16.56 -61.12 -23.55
N THR A 908 -15.93 -62.03 -24.31
CA THR A 908 -16.12 -63.48 -24.17
C THR A 908 -15.16 -64.12 -23.17
N ALA A 909 -14.07 -63.41 -22.84
CA ALA A 909 -13.13 -63.83 -21.80
C ALA A 909 -13.77 -63.72 -20.42
N ALA A 910 -13.47 -64.67 -19.53
CA ALA A 910 -13.94 -64.63 -18.15
C ALA A 910 -13.46 -63.36 -17.45
N THR A 911 -14.40 -62.55 -16.94
CA THR A 911 -14.08 -61.27 -16.27
C THR A 911 -13.59 -61.53 -14.85
N ASN A 912 -12.40 -61.04 -14.51
CA ASN A 912 -11.89 -61.01 -13.15
C ASN A 912 -12.15 -59.63 -12.53
N ILE A 913 -13.29 -59.47 -11.86
CA ILE A 913 -13.71 -58.21 -11.24
C ILE A 913 -12.75 -57.68 -10.16
N ARG A 914 -11.85 -58.51 -9.65
CA ARG A 914 -10.84 -58.13 -8.65
C ARG A 914 -9.62 -57.47 -9.28
N GLU A 915 -9.25 -57.86 -10.50
CA GLU A 915 -8.00 -57.42 -11.15
C GLU A 915 -8.17 -56.59 -12.43
N ASN A 916 -9.34 -56.68 -13.07
CA ASN A 916 -9.63 -56.04 -14.35
C ASN A 916 -10.03 -54.57 -14.16
N GLY A 917 -9.99 -53.79 -15.25
CA GLY A 917 -10.41 -52.38 -15.26
C GLY A 917 -9.26 -51.38 -15.26
N ALA A 918 -8.01 -51.84 -15.33
CA ALA A 918 -6.86 -50.96 -15.58
C ALA A 918 -6.82 -50.50 -17.05
N PHE A 919 -6.18 -49.37 -17.32
CA PHE A 919 -5.89 -48.93 -18.69
C PHE A 919 -4.86 -49.86 -19.35
N ALA A 920 -5.03 -50.16 -20.64
CA ALA A 920 -4.09 -50.97 -21.42
C ALA A 920 -2.72 -50.28 -21.55
N ASP A 921 -2.74 -48.95 -21.68
CA ASP A 921 -1.58 -48.08 -21.81
C ASP A 921 -1.80 -46.78 -21.03
N PHE A 922 -0.75 -46.29 -20.36
CA PHE A 922 -0.83 -45.09 -19.53
C PHE A 922 0.37 -44.17 -19.74
N SER A 923 0.10 -42.90 -20.01
CA SER A 923 1.07 -41.81 -20.02
C SER A 923 0.63 -40.72 -19.04
N SER A 924 1.50 -40.32 -18.11
CA SER A 924 1.22 -39.27 -17.12
C SER A 924 0.97 -37.91 -17.79
N PHE A 925 0.13 -37.08 -17.17
CA PHE A 925 -0.07 -35.70 -17.62
C PHE A 925 1.10 -34.79 -17.21
N TRP A 926 1.55 -34.96 -15.96
CA TRP A 926 2.61 -34.18 -15.33
C TRP A 926 3.88 -35.00 -15.26
N SER A 927 5.01 -34.37 -15.61
CA SER A 927 6.34 -34.99 -15.56
C SER A 927 7.34 -34.02 -14.94
N PHE A 928 8.31 -34.52 -14.19
CA PHE A 928 9.40 -33.70 -13.67
C PHE A 928 10.44 -33.48 -14.76
N SER A 929 10.71 -32.23 -15.09
CA SER A 929 11.75 -31.82 -16.04
C SER A 929 12.53 -30.65 -15.47
N SER A 930 13.86 -30.73 -15.47
CA SER A 930 14.75 -29.69 -14.91
C SER A 930 14.42 -29.27 -13.45
N GLY A 931 13.93 -30.20 -12.62
CA GLY A 931 13.59 -29.92 -11.22
C GLY A 931 12.26 -29.18 -11.00
N ALA A 932 11.40 -29.10 -12.01
CA ALA A 932 10.05 -28.56 -11.90
C ALA A 932 9.02 -29.52 -12.50
N LEU A 933 7.78 -29.46 -12.00
CA LEU A 933 6.67 -30.23 -12.55
C LEU A 933 6.10 -29.50 -13.78
N VAL A 934 6.20 -30.13 -14.95
CA VAL A 934 5.75 -29.54 -16.23
C VAL A 934 4.70 -30.44 -16.87
N ALA A 935 3.71 -29.83 -17.51
CA ALA A 935 2.72 -30.55 -18.31
C ALA A 935 3.40 -31.13 -19.56
N SER A 936 3.33 -32.44 -19.74
CA SER A 936 3.88 -33.16 -20.89
C SER A 936 2.96 -34.34 -21.17
N TYR A 937 1.86 -34.08 -21.87
CA TYR A 937 0.77 -35.03 -22.04
C TYR A 937 0.44 -35.29 -23.52
N ASP A 938 0.00 -36.52 -23.81
CA ASP A 938 -0.52 -36.89 -25.12
C ASP A 938 -1.96 -36.36 -25.28
N SER A 939 -2.13 -35.38 -26.17
CA SER A 939 -3.43 -34.78 -26.50
C SER A 939 -4.48 -35.75 -27.09
N THR A 940 -4.06 -36.92 -27.59
CA THR A 940 -4.98 -37.95 -28.10
C THR A 940 -5.58 -38.81 -26.98
N ARG A 941 -4.91 -38.84 -25.80
CA ARG A 941 -5.33 -39.62 -24.63
C ARG A 941 -5.89 -38.74 -23.53
N TRP A 942 -5.30 -37.59 -23.29
CA TRP A 942 -5.79 -36.61 -22.32
C TRP A 942 -6.79 -35.68 -22.98
N VAL A 943 -8.07 -35.94 -22.72
CA VAL A 943 -9.17 -35.17 -23.29
C VAL A 943 -9.70 -34.23 -22.21
N TRP A 944 -9.78 -32.94 -22.54
CA TRP A 944 -10.39 -31.96 -21.65
C TRP A 944 -11.92 -32.11 -21.67
N ASN A 945 -12.61 -31.81 -20.57
CA ASN A 945 -14.07 -31.94 -20.46
C ASN A 945 -14.80 -30.59 -20.42
N SER A 946 -14.14 -29.57 -19.90
CA SER A 946 -14.67 -28.23 -19.71
C SER A 946 -13.52 -27.23 -19.65
N GLN A 947 -13.77 -26.04 -20.18
CA GLN A 947 -12.88 -24.90 -20.10
C GLN A 947 -13.65 -23.67 -19.63
N THR A 948 -13.14 -23.04 -18.58
CA THR A 948 -13.66 -21.76 -18.12
C THR A 948 -13.08 -20.64 -18.96
N ARG A 949 -13.93 -19.67 -19.34
CA ARG A 949 -13.55 -18.56 -20.23
C ARG A 949 -13.62 -17.21 -19.53
N ARG A 950 -14.73 -16.91 -18.85
CA ARG A 950 -14.99 -15.59 -18.28
C ARG A 950 -15.42 -15.67 -16.83
N PHE A 951 -14.96 -14.71 -16.04
CA PHE A 951 -15.41 -14.47 -14.67
C PHE A 951 -16.01 -13.07 -14.54
N ASN A 952 -16.92 -12.87 -13.61
CA ASN A 952 -17.36 -11.53 -13.26
C ASN A 952 -16.35 -10.85 -12.33
N LYS A 953 -16.50 -9.54 -12.10
CA LYS A 953 -15.63 -8.77 -11.18
C LYS A 953 -15.67 -9.24 -9.71
N LYS A 954 -16.67 -10.05 -9.32
CA LYS A 954 -16.76 -10.67 -7.99
C LYS A 954 -16.09 -12.05 -7.93
N GLY A 955 -15.63 -12.56 -9.07
CA GLY A 955 -14.98 -13.85 -9.16
C GLY A 955 -15.95 -15.04 -9.27
N LEU A 956 -17.17 -14.84 -9.74
CA LEU A 956 -18.07 -15.94 -10.09
C LEU A 956 -17.94 -16.27 -11.59
N GLU A 957 -18.07 -17.54 -11.93
CA GLU A 957 -17.93 -18.04 -13.29
C GLU A 957 -19.11 -17.57 -14.16
N VAL A 958 -18.79 -16.92 -15.29
CA VAL A 958 -19.78 -16.32 -16.19
C VAL A 958 -19.96 -17.14 -17.45
N GLU A 959 -18.88 -17.69 -18.01
CA GLU A 959 -18.95 -18.47 -19.24
C GLU A 959 -17.95 -19.63 -19.21
N ASN A 960 -18.44 -20.82 -19.58
CA ASN A 960 -17.63 -22.00 -19.87
C ASN A 960 -18.09 -22.65 -21.18
N PHE A 961 -17.26 -23.57 -21.67
CA PHE A 961 -17.62 -24.40 -22.82
C PHE A 961 -16.97 -25.78 -22.74
N ASP A 962 -17.50 -26.69 -23.52
CA ASP A 962 -17.02 -28.06 -23.63
C ASP A 962 -16.28 -28.31 -24.97
N PRO A 963 -15.66 -29.49 -25.16
CA PRO A 963 -14.93 -29.82 -26.39
C PRO A 963 -15.74 -29.78 -27.67
N LEU A 964 -17.06 -29.88 -27.59
CA LEU A 964 -17.97 -29.82 -28.74
C LEU A 964 -18.33 -28.37 -29.09
N GLY A 965 -17.81 -27.38 -28.36
CA GLY A 965 -18.11 -25.98 -28.57
C GLY A 965 -19.50 -25.58 -28.05
N ARG A 966 -20.08 -26.36 -27.14
CA ARG A 966 -21.33 -26.00 -26.45
C ARG A 966 -20.99 -25.10 -25.26
N TYR A 967 -21.57 -23.91 -25.24
CA TYR A 967 -21.31 -22.90 -24.21
C TYR A 967 -22.38 -22.94 -23.12
N ASN A 968 -22.00 -22.73 -21.87
CA ASN A 968 -22.93 -22.40 -20.80
C ASN A 968 -22.56 -21.04 -20.22
N ALA A 969 -23.58 -20.24 -19.93
CA ALA A 969 -23.42 -18.89 -19.43
C ALA A 969 -24.29 -18.65 -18.18
N GLY A 970 -23.69 -18.06 -17.15
CA GLY A 970 -24.39 -17.58 -15.97
C GLY A 970 -24.54 -16.05 -16.03
N ILE A 971 -25.78 -15.57 -15.97
CA ILE A 971 -26.11 -14.15 -15.84
C ILE A 971 -26.32 -13.87 -14.36
N TYR A 972 -25.63 -12.87 -13.83
CA TYR A 972 -25.67 -12.51 -12.41
C TYR A 972 -26.32 -11.15 -12.20
N GLY A 973 -27.17 -11.05 -11.18
CA GLY A 973 -27.80 -9.82 -10.70
C GLY A 973 -27.42 -9.54 -9.24
N TYR A 974 -28.13 -8.58 -8.63
CA TYR A 974 -27.94 -8.13 -7.26
C TYR A 974 -26.47 -7.73 -7.01
N ASN A 975 -25.95 -6.81 -7.82
CA ASN A 975 -24.53 -6.42 -7.83
C ASN A 975 -23.58 -7.61 -8.10
N LEU A 976 -23.93 -8.43 -9.10
CA LEU A 976 -23.16 -9.57 -9.63
C LEU A 976 -22.87 -10.67 -8.59
N THR A 977 -23.79 -10.88 -7.65
CA THR A 977 -23.58 -11.81 -6.53
C THR A 977 -24.49 -13.02 -6.56
N LEU A 978 -25.65 -12.92 -7.21
CA LEU A 978 -26.62 -13.99 -7.32
C LEU A 978 -26.85 -14.33 -8.80
N PRO A 979 -26.86 -15.62 -9.18
CA PRO A 979 -27.24 -16.02 -10.53
C PRO A 979 -28.73 -15.75 -10.71
N ILE A 980 -29.09 -14.95 -11.72
CA ILE A 980 -30.47 -14.61 -12.07
C ILE A 980 -30.98 -15.41 -13.27
N ALA A 981 -30.07 -15.86 -14.14
CA ALA A 981 -30.37 -16.80 -15.21
C ALA A 981 -29.14 -17.66 -15.54
N VAL A 982 -29.38 -18.88 -16.00
CA VAL A 982 -28.36 -19.78 -16.52
C VAL A 982 -28.81 -20.24 -17.90
N ALA A 983 -28.03 -19.92 -18.92
CA ALA A 983 -28.27 -20.32 -20.29
C ALA A 983 -27.38 -21.51 -20.64
N GLN A 984 -27.99 -22.59 -21.15
CA GLN A 984 -27.29 -23.77 -21.65
C GLN A 984 -27.26 -23.74 -23.17
N ASN A 985 -26.15 -24.20 -23.76
CA ASN A 985 -25.91 -24.15 -25.21
C ASN A 985 -26.06 -22.75 -25.81
N SER A 986 -25.64 -21.72 -25.07
CA SER A 986 -25.69 -20.33 -25.49
C SER A 986 -24.52 -19.56 -24.86
N ARG A 987 -23.92 -18.65 -25.63
CA ARG A 987 -22.87 -17.76 -25.11
C ARG A 987 -23.47 -16.69 -24.20
N TYR A 988 -22.63 -16.13 -23.34
CA TYR A 988 -23.01 -15.01 -22.47
C TYR A 988 -23.57 -13.83 -23.27
N ARG A 989 -22.92 -13.49 -24.40
CA ARG A 989 -23.38 -12.41 -25.31
C ARG A 989 -24.65 -12.73 -26.12
N GLN A 990 -25.06 -14.00 -26.19
CA GLN A 990 -26.25 -14.44 -26.95
C GLN A 990 -27.48 -14.56 -26.06
N SER A 991 -27.32 -14.39 -24.75
CA SER A 991 -28.36 -14.60 -23.76
C SER A 991 -28.67 -13.26 -23.09
N ALA A 992 -29.95 -13.00 -22.85
CA ALA A 992 -30.45 -11.77 -22.27
C ALA A 992 -31.48 -12.12 -21.20
N PHE A 993 -31.32 -11.59 -20.00
CA PHE A 993 -32.33 -11.70 -18.95
C PHE A 993 -32.31 -10.43 -18.12
N GLU A 994 -33.49 -9.86 -17.90
CA GLU A 994 -33.71 -8.74 -17.00
C GLU A 994 -35.02 -8.97 -16.25
N GLY A 995 -34.97 -8.77 -14.93
CA GLY A 995 -36.10 -8.92 -14.02
C GLY A 995 -36.61 -7.61 -13.43
N PHE A 996 -35.89 -6.49 -13.58
CA PHE A 996 -36.21 -5.16 -13.05
C PHE A 996 -36.21 -5.03 -11.50
N GLU A 997 -35.86 -6.09 -10.79
CA GLU A 997 -36.00 -6.20 -9.33
C GLU A 997 -34.88 -5.51 -8.54
N ASP A 998 -33.67 -5.39 -9.08
CA ASP A 998 -32.46 -5.10 -8.31
C ASP A 998 -31.87 -3.70 -8.61
N TYR A 999 -32.63 -2.79 -9.22
CA TYR A 999 -32.16 -1.44 -9.60
C TYR A 999 -31.90 -0.51 -8.41
N ASP A 1000 -32.56 -0.74 -7.29
CA ASP A 1000 -32.34 -0.08 -6.00
C ASP A 1000 -31.41 -0.87 -5.07
N PHE A 1001 -30.90 -2.02 -5.52
CA PHE A 1001 -30.02 -2.86 -4.71
C PHE A 1001 -28.58 -2.32 -4.71
N SER A 1002 -28.17 -1.71 -3.60
CA SER A 1002 -26.77 -1.31 -3.34
C SER A 1002 -26.24 -1.91 -2.04
N ARG A 1003 -25.01 -2.43 -2.06
CA ARG A 1003 -24.32 -2.98 -0.86
C ARG A 1003 -23.39 -1.97 -0.17
N ARG A 1004 -23.02 -0.87 -0.85
CA ARG A 1004 -22.11 0.17 -0.34
C ARG A 1004 -22.43 1.52 -0.98
N GLN A 1005 -22.59 2.54 -0.16
CA GLN A 1005 -22.87 3.93 -0.57
C GLN A 1005 -21.68 4.65 -1.24
N CYS A 1006 -20.55 3.95 -1.44
CA CYS A 1006 -19.29 4.51 -1.95
C CYS A 1006 -18.86 3.96 -3.33
N ASP A 1007 -19.62 3.04 -3.95
CA ASP A 1007 -19.34 2.61 -5.34
C ASP A 1007 -19.85 3.72 -6.27
N THR A 1008 -18.97 4.63 -6.60
CA THR A 1008 -19.30 5.80 -7.43
C THR A 1008 -19.44 5.48 -8.92
N CYS A 1009 -19.01 4.29 -9.34
CA CYS A 1009 -19.34 3.68 -10.62
C CYS A 1009 -20.06 2.35 -10.37
N ALA A 1010 -21.37 2.32 -10.61
CA ALA A 1010 -22.14 1.09 -10.51
C ALA A 1010 -21.54 0.02 -11.46
N GLY A 1011 -21.57 -1.24 -11.04
CA GLY A 1011 -21.18 -2.33 -11.93
C GLY A 1011 -22.08 -2.37 -13.14
N THR A 1012 -21.48 -2.53 -14.32
CA THR A 1012 -22.21 -2.72 -15.57
C THR A 1012 -23.13 -3.94 -15.43
N ARG A 1013 -24.44 -3.71 -15.59
CA ARG A 1013 -25.43 -4.77 -15.77
C ARG A 1013 -25.19 -5.42 -17.13
N HIS A 1014 -25.52 -6.70 -17.25
CA HIS A 1014 -25.43 -7.39 -18.54
C HIS A 1014 -26.30 -6.70 -19.60
N ILE A 1015 -27.51 -6.33 -19.19
CA ILE A 1015 -28.43 -5.46 -19.95
C ILE A 1015 -28.90 -4.39 -18.98
N ASP A 1016 -28.74 -3.12 -19.35
CA ASP A 1016 -28.99 -2.00 -18.45
C ASP A 1016 -30.17 -1.13 -18.91
N PHE A 1017 -31.30 -1.24 -18.20
CA PHE A 1017 -32.48 -0.39 -18.36
C PHE A 1017 -32.51 0.77 -17.37
N SER A 1018 -31.37 1.18 -16.78
CA SER A 1018 -31.33 2.27 -15.79
C SER A 1018 -31.92 3.58 -16.33
N ALA A 1019 -31.80 3.82 -17.64
CA ALA A 1019 -32.40 4.96 -18.36
C ALA A 1019 -33.94 4.97 -18.39
N PHE A 1020 -34.58 3.85 -18.05
CA PHE A 1020 -36.04 3.66 -18.06
C PHE A 1020 -36.60 3.33 -16.67
N THR A 1021 -35.83 3.62 -15.61
CA THR A 1021 -36.23 3.36 -14.22
C THR A 1021 -37.50 4.12 -13.82
N ASP A 1022 -37.78 5.26 -14.44
CA ASP A 1022 -39.01 6.05 -14.31
C ASP A 1022 -40.26 5.32 -14.83
N LYS A 1023 -40.07 4.30 -15.68
CA LYS A 1023 -41.13 3.46 -16.24
C LYS A 1023 -41.31 2.14 -15.49
N PHE A 1024 -40.56 1.91 -14.41
CA PHE A 1024 -40.78 0.73 -13.60
C PHE A 1024 -42.05 0.87 -12.78
N ASP A 1025 -42.95 -0.10 -12.92
CA ASP A 1025 -44.24 -0.15 -12.24
C ASP A 1025 -44.25 -1.32 -11.24
N THR A 1026 -44.76 -1.08 -10.04
CA THR A 1026 -44.90 -2.09 -8.99
C THR A 1026 -46.32 -2.66 -8.92
N THR A 1027 -47.27 -2.11 -9.67
CA THR A 1027 -48.69 -2.49 -9.59
C THR A 1027 -49.02 -3.75 -10.40
N GLU A 1028 -48.47 -3.89 -11.60
CA GLU A 1028 -48.72 -5.01 -12.52
C GLU A 1028 -47.41 -5.74 -12.81
N HIS A 1029 -47.21 -6.92 -12.21
CA HIS A 1029 -45.99 -7.72 -12.35
C HIS A 1029 -46.32 -9.21 -12.37
N HIS A 1030 -45.44 -10.03 -12.94
CA HIS A 1030 -45.71 -11.46 -13.15
C HIS A 1030 -45.29 -12.31 -11.94
N THR A 1031 -43.97 -12.41 -11.70
CA THR A 1031 -43.39 -13.19 -10.59
C THR A 1031 -42.42 -12.37 -9.72
N GLY A 1032 -42.18 -11.10 -10.08
CA GLY A 1032 -41.31 -10.16 -9.38
C GLY A 1032 -42.09 -9.12 -8.58
N THR A 1033 -41.46 -8.01 -8.19
CA THR A 1033 -42.07 -6.84 -7.57
C THR A 1033 -42.19 -5.64 -8.52
N ARG A 1034 -41.54 -5.71 -9.69
CA ARG A 1034 -41.52 -4.64 -10.69
C ARG A 1034 -41.76 -5.19 -12.10
N SER A 1035 -42.20 -4.30 -12.99
CA SER A 1035 -42.27 -4.52 -14.44
C SER A 1035 -41.95 -3.23 -15.19
N LEU A 1036 -41.66 -3.31 -16.49
CA LEU A 1036 -41.48 -2.14 -17.34
C LEU A 1036 -42.82 -1.76 -18.00
N ARG A 1037 -43.38 -0.60 -17.65
CA ARG A 1037 -44.64 -0.10 -18.21
C ARG A 1037 -44.41 0.63 -19.53
N LEU A 1038 -45.22 0.25 -20.53
CA LEU A 1038 -45.28 0.93 -21.83
C LEU A 1038 -46.72 1.39 -22.08
N LYS A 1039 -46.91 2.64 -22.53
CA LYS A 1039 -48.22 3.13 -23.00
C LYS A 1039 -48.50 2.62 -24.41
N GLY A 1040 -49.77 2.61 -24.82
CA GLY A 1040 -50.15 2.21 -26.18
C GLY A 1040 -49.41 3.06 -27.24
N GLY A 1041 -48.66 2.40 -28.12
CA GLY A 1041 -47.84 3.05 -29.16
C GLY A 1041 -46.43 3.46 -28.72
N GLU A 1042 -46.04 3.22 -27.47
CA GLU A 1042 -44.72 3.56 -26.94
C GLU A 1042 -43.72 2.41 -27.19
N GLN A 1043 -42.48 2.75 -27.54
CA GLN A 1043 -41.40 1.80 -27.75
C GLN A 1043 -40.21 2.13 -26.84
N VAL A 1044 -39.64 1.11 -26.21
CA VAL A 1044 -38.35 1.16 -25.51
C VAL A 1044 -37.41 0.20 -26.22
N GLY A 1045 -36.19 0.64 -26.48
CA GLY A 1045 -35.18 -0.15 -27.16
C GLY A 1045 -33.80 0.13 -26.58
N LEU A 1046 -32.99 -0.93 -26.52
CA LEU A 1046 -31.56 -0.87 -26.28
C LEU A 1046 -30.86 -1.36 -27.55
N SER A 1047 -29.74 -0.74 -27.91
CA SER A 1047 -28.92 -1.16 -29.05
C SER A 1047 -27.57 -1.62 -28.52
N PHE A 1048 -27.06 -2.73 -29.06
CA PHE A 1048 -25.78 -3.32 -28.69
C PHE A 1048 -24.99 -3.63 -29.94
N ASP A 1049 -23.71 -3.27 -29.96
CA ASP A 1049 -22.81 -3.65 -31.03
C ASP A 1049 -22.38 -5.12 -30.84
N VAL A 1050 -22.68 -5.96 -31.85
CA VAL A 1050 -22.24 -7.36 -31.86
C VAL A 1050 -20.92 -7.43 -32.61
N ILE A 1051 -19.80 -7.45 -31.89
CA ILE A 1051 -18.45 -7.58 -32.47
C ILE A 1051 -18.31 -8.97 -33.13
N ALA A 1052 -17.66 -9.02 -34.30
CA ALA A 1052 -17.50 -10.24 -35.08
C ALA A 1052 -16.69 -11.33 -34.34
N GLN A 1053 -16.99 -12.60 -34.64
CA GLN A 1053 -16.48 -13.79 -33.96
C GLN A 1053 -14.95 -13.97 -33.99
N GLN A 1054 -14.23 -13.20 -34.82
CA GLN A 1054 -12.80 -13.36 -35.07
C GLN A 1054 -11.90 -12.65 -34.04
N ASP A 1055 -12.44 -11.69 -33.27
CA ASP A 1055 -11.71 -10.95 -32.22
C ASP A 1055 -11.82 -11.60 -30.82
N ASP A 1056 -12.47 -12.76 -30.75
CA ASP A 1056 -12.74 -13.52 -29.52
C ASP A 1056 -11.58 -14.46 -29.11
N THR A 1057 -10.48 -14.45 -29.87
CA THR A 1057 -9.26 -15.24 -29.66
C THR A 1057 -8.09 -14.33 -29.28
N ALA A 1058 -8.06 -13.88 -28.02
CA ALA A 1058 -6.85 -13.35 -27.38
C ALA A 1058 -6.87 -13.72 -25.90
#